data_AF-A0A418ECZ1-F1
#
_entry.id   AF-A0A418ECZ1-F1
#
_cell.length_a   1.000
_cell.length_b   1.000
_cell.length_c   1.000
_cell.angle_alpha   90.00
_cell.angle_beta   90.00
_cell.angle_gamma   90.00
#
_symmetry.space_group_name_H-M   'P 1'
#
loop_
_entity.id
_entity.type
_entity.pdbx_description
1 polymer ?
#
loop_
_entity_poly.entity_id
_entity_poly.type
_entity_poly.pdbx_seq_one_letter_code
_entity_poly.pdbx_strand_id
1 'polypeptide(L)'
;MDTHIACSSGVVEIGSSTRAQWLVAIALGSTLISLLLTWVAQLLLYVPVIRSTVESPMIFPGASAAFLPRTHGLPLESLDRIVCVMSGLLPFTFQNKQFVLDLKLWVVVPSSVLNYHLTSIPSAKTHFHQFIHVATKPNESRPEATEHCESNKLQQQQHPPPQDQPHPVVATTWKFVVLAGAGFVYMVGTSAASVSYLAVTQVNMANDFWWPNFNSSGTHLYLANWFNHHQLMHTTNVTAPAVASTLAKLEFASLDKYNDSNSPIQFTSFAATHAMYDMRMSLHAIVIGIRSMDGCKVPWISTQYCWVDFQQRWAMARSEARQLRCDTAYAANGAVYFESMARNLNWNQFNRCWGDAFDVAIRYDLNASDAGLDWLAASVDSTRGSSTSSSSSSSSSRTSVSDEVGYWSREGIRHFTMQWQNFKSVGVVEYFQVVNAFGVAYDLTLKDTKSSFHLDTQTSRKLSWGLVGDFDAVTRYGLALGKSSLVRGSANYVYDGDQVPSPLEALMIANGTLVDFTVPVTNVFPVQVPSTALLLRQLIGPYGTIDTWHVPVPTSLQQFTASVTEFIVATLASKPAQVQTMWTTLPIVHVLRPTPPGLVDWNLVGGNLLCDYKWPRVAMFSFYGVSSACSSILAEHIDATAMSIVYSLVGVNAMYNDHVNLTAISQLAGDDDQAAADVLTMLTTAKRYVETNLSCDVTWTALQEQAQRVQAEVADMAIEIAQFA
;
A
#
# COMPACT_ATOMS: atom_id res chain seq x y z
N MET A 1 13.98 -21.31 0.92
CA MET A 1 15.36 -20.84 0.66
C MET A 1 15.20 -19.39 0.30
N ASP A 2 15.21 -18.53 1.31
CA ASP A 2 14.75 -17.16 1.17
C ASP A 2 15.95 -16.31 0.78
N THR A 3 15.94 -15.82 -0.44
CA THR A 3 16.98 -14.94 -0.96
C THR A 3 16.75 -13.56 -0.37
N HIS A 4 17.50 -13.23 0.69
CA HIS A 4 17.53 -11.87 1.23
C HIS A 4 18.16 -10.93 0.19
N ILE A 5 17.37 -10.00 -0.34
CA ILE A 5 17.88 -8.89 -1.14
C ILE A 5 18.27 -7.79 -0.17
N ALA A 6 19.58 -7.58 0.00
CA ALA A 6 20.10 -6.41 0.70
C ALA A 6 19.95 -5.19 -0.22
N CYS A 7 18.85 -4.45 -0.07
CA CYS A 7 18.66 -3.18 -0.74
C CYS A 7 19.57 -2.12 -0.09
N SER A 8 20.66 -1.77 -0.78
CA SER A 8 21.39 -0.53 -0.51
C SER A 8 20.55 0.64 -1.03
N SER A 9 19.85 1.35 -0.14
CA SER A 9 19.25 2.63 -0.52
C SER A 9 20.37 3.62 -0.79
N GLY A 10 20.43 4.18 -2.00
CA GLY A 10 21.41 5.19 -2.37
C GLY A 10 21.34 6.37 -1.39
N VAL A 11 22.49 6.75 -0.83
CA VAL A 11 22.59 7.94 0.02
C VAL A 11 22.71 9.17 -0.87
N VAL A 12 21.74 10.07 -0.79
CA VAL A 12 21.83 11.40 -1.41
C VAL A 12 22.61 12.30 -0.47
N GLU A 13 23.92 12.43 -0.68
CA GLU A 13 24.74 13.41 0.02
C GLU A 13 24.54 14.81 -0.57
N ILE A 14 23.87 15.69 0.17
CA ILE A 14 23.72 17.09 -0.20
C ILE A 14 24.95 17.87 0.27
N GLY A 15 25.89 18.04 -0.65
CA GLY A 15 27.08 18.86 -0.44
C GLY A 15 28.26 18.09 0.17
N SER A 16 29.48 18.47 -0.24
CA SER A 16 30.73 17.90 0.26
C SER A 16 31.54 19.02 0.90
N SER A 17 31.85 18.89 2.18
CA SER A 17 32.75 19.82 2.90
C SER A 17 34.10 19.95 2.17
N THR A 18 34.59 18.85 1.62
CA THR A 18 35.80 18.79 0.81
C THR A 18 35.68 19.62 -0.47
N ARG A 19 34.57 19.52 -1.23
CA ARG A 19 34.36 20.36 -2.42
C ARG A 19 34.24 21.83 -2.07
N ALA A 20 33.57 22.18 -0.97
CA ALA A 20 33.44 23.56 -0.52
C ALA A 20 34.82 24.16 -0.17
N GLN A 21 35.65 23.41 0.55
CA GLN A 21 37.02 23.82 0.87
C GLN A 21 37.88 24.00 -0.39
N TRP A 22 37.79 23.10 -1.37
CA TRP A 22 38.49 23.23 -2.65
C TRP A 22 38.08 24.48 -3.42
N LEU A 23 36.78 24.79 -3.48
CA LEU A 23 36.29 25.99 -4.15
C LEU A 23 36.79 27.27 -3.49
N VAL A 24 36.79 27.33 -2.15
CA VAL A 24 37.35 28.46 -1.39
C VAL A 24 38.86 28.58 -1.63
N ALA A 25 39.60 27.46 -1.60
CA ALA A 25 41.03 27.44 -1.84
C ALA A 25 41.40 27.89 -3.26
N ILE A 26 40.63 27.49 -4.28
CA ILE A 26 40.83 27.93 -5.67
C ILE A 26 40.56 29.44 -5.81
N ALA A 27 39.51 29.95 -5.18
CA ALA A 27 39.18 31.38 -5.22
C ALA A 27 40.29 32.24 -4.55
N LEU A 28 40.77 31.82 -3.38
CA LEU A 28 41.87 32.49 -2.69
C LEU A 28 43.21 32.32 -3.43
N GLY A 29 43.48 31.13 -3.96
CA GLY A 29 44.68 30.83 -4.72
C GLY A 29 44.77 31.64 -6.01
N SER A 30 43.70 31.70 -6.79
CA SER A 30 43.67 32.46 -8.05
C SER A 30 43.83 33.97 -7.84
N THR A 31 43.25 34.52 -6.77
CA THR A 31 43.41 35.94 -6.41
C THR A 31 44.83 36.25 -5.94
N LEU A 32 45.42 35.41 -5.07
CA LEU A 32 46.81 35.55 -4.64
C LEU A 32 47.80 35.41 -5.81
N ILE A 33 47.62 34.43 -6.68
CA ILE A 33 48.45 34.25 -7.88
C ILE A 33 48.35 35.47 -8.79
N SER A 34 47.16 36.04 -8.97
CA SER A 34 46.98 37.25 -9.80
C SER A 34 47.70 38.47 -9.20
N LEU A 35 47.65 38.65 -7.87
CA LEU A 35 48.39 39.70 -7.16
C LEU A 35 49.91 39.50 -7.25
N LEU A 36 50.36 38.24 -7.17
CA LEU A 36 51.78 37.90 -7.22
C LEU A 36 52.34 38.07 -8.64
N LEU A 37 51.58 37.67 -9.67
CA LEU A 37 51.93 37.90 -11.08
C LEU A 37 51.98 39.38 -11.43
N THR A 38 51.05 40.20 -10.92
CA THR A 38 51.08 41.64 -11.14
C THR A 38 52.25 42.32 -10.43
N TRP A 39 52.59 41.89 -9.21
CA TRP A 39 53.78 42.36 -8.49
C TRP A 39 55.10 41.97 -9.19
N VAL A 40 55.21 40.72 -9.67
CA VAL A 40 56.38 40.25 -10.42
C VAL A 40 56.49 40.95 -11.78
N ALA A 41 55.37 41.18 -12.48
CA ALA A 41 55.36 41.93 -13.73
C ALA A 41 55.82 43.39 -13.54
N GLN A 42 55.44 44.04 -12.43
CA GLN A 42 55.92 45.38 -12.07
C GLN A 42 57.41 45.42 -11.74
N LEU A 43 57.99 44.33 -11.26
CA LEU A 43 59.42 44.21 -10.96
C LEU A 43 60.27 43.89 -12.20
N LEU A 44 59.77 43.04 -13.10
CA LEU A 44 60.51 42.57 -14.28
C LEU A 44 60.37 43.50 -15.49
N LEU A 45 59.22 44.14 -15.66
CA LEU A 45 58.98 45.12 -16.70
C LEU A 45 59.05 46.49 -16.01
N TYR A 46 60.19 47.18 -16.12
CA TYR A 46 60.37 48.57 -15.69
C TYR A 46 59.47 49.49 -16.54
N VAL A 47 58.15 49.37 -16.36
CA VAL A 47 57.16 50.20 -17.03
C VAL A 47 57.01 51.46 -16.18
N PRO A 48 57.41 52.64 -16.68
CA PRO A 48 57.14 53.88 -15.97
C PRO A 48 55.62 53.98 -15.79
N VAL A 49 55.17 54.08 -14.53
CA VAL A 49 53.77 54.35 -14.21
C VAL A 49 53.40 55.68 -14.85
N ILE A 50 52.71 55.64 -15.98
CA ILE A 50 52.08 56.82 -16.56
C ILE A 50 50.98 57.23 -15.58
N ARG A 51 51.29 58.17 -14.68
CA ARG A 51 50.27 58.90 -13.94
C ARG A 51 49.51 59.76 -14.93
N SER A 52 48.43 59.21 -15.48
CA SER A 52 47.41 59.97 -16.21
C SER A 52 46.76 60.94 -15.23
N THR A 53 47.11 62.21 -15.29
CA THR A 53 46.53 63.33 -14.50
C THR A 53 45.14 63.74 -15.00
N VAL A 54 44.27 62.76 -15.23
CA VAL A 54 42.86 63.00 -15.60
C VAL A 54 42.02 62.18 -14.64
N GLU A 55 41.29 62.86 -13.77
CA GLU A 55 40.34 62.27 -12.83
C GLU A 55 39.21 61.58 -13.63
N SER A 56 39.26 60.26 -13.76
CA SER A 56 38.09 59.49 -14.21
C SER A 56 37.07 59.43 -13.07
N PRO A 57 35.78 59.70 -13.30
CA PRO A 57 34.74 59.52 -12.30
C PRO A 57 34.77 58.09 -11.76
N MET A 58 34.76 57.95 -10.42
CA MET A 58 34.94 56.71 -9.65
C MET A 58 33.88 55.61 -9.90
N ILE A 59 32.96 55.85 -10.84
CA ILE A 59 31.82 55.00 -11.20
C ILE A 59 32.15 54.04 -12.36
N PHE A 60 33.24 54.27 -13.10
CA PHE A 60 33.67 53.32 -14.13
C PHE A 60 34.53 52.19 -13.52
N PRO A 61 34.21 50.92 -13.82
CA PRO A 61 35.09 49.80 -13.47
C PRO A 61 36.51 50.00 -14.03
N GLY A 62 37.52 49.60 -13.26
CA GLY A 62 38.93 49.74 -13.66
C GLY A 62 39.25 49.08 -15.01
N ALA A 63 38.57 47.98 -15.35
CA ALA A 63 38.69 47.33 -16.65
C ALA A 63 38.17 48.20 -17.81
N SER A 64 37.00 48.82 -17.67
CA SER A 64 36.47 49.76 -18.67
C SER A 64 37.36 50.99 -18.84
N ALA A 65 37.92 51.52 -17.74
CA ALA A 65 38.85 52.65 -17.79
C ALA A 65 40.19 52.30 -18.46
N ALA A 66 40.62 51.03 -18.38
CA ALA A 66 41.88 50.56 -18.95
C ALA A 66 41.77 50.13 -20.43
N PHE A 67 40.62 49.61 -20.86
CA PHE A 67 40.48 48.96 -22.17
C PHE A 67 39.55 49.68 -23.17
N LEU A 68 38.83 50.73 -22.78
CA LEU A 68 38.07 51.56 -23.72
C LEU A 68 38.99 52.58 -24.43
N PRO A 69 38.98 52.67 -25.78
CA PRO A 69 39.89 53.54 -26.52
C PRO A 69 39.60 55.03 -26.25
N ARG A 70 40.62 55.79 -25.82
CA ARG A 70 40.56 57.26 -25.76
C ARG A 70 40.69 57.81 -27.17
N THR A 71 39.61 58.28 -27.78
CA THR A 71 39.65 58.97 -29.07
C THR A 71 40.22 60.39 -28.89
N HIS A 72 41.39 60.64 -29.48
CA HIS A 72 41.96 61.99 -29.57
C HIS A 72 41.03 62.91 -30.37
N GLY A 73 40.56 64.00 -29.76
CA GLY A 73 39.96 65.14 -30.48
C GLY A 73 38.49 65.45 -30.23
N LEU A 74 37.78 64.73 -29.36
CA LEU A 74 36.45 65.12 -28.88
C LEU A 74 36.54 65.44 -27.38
N PRO A 75 35.89 66.51 -26.87
CA PRO A 75 35.78 66.74 -25.44
C PRO A 75 35.15 65.53 -24.76
N LEU A 76 35.50 65.30 -23.49
CA LEU A 76 35.11 64.15 -22.66
C LEU A 76 33.60 64.12 -22.33
N GLU A 77 32.72 64.54 -23.23
CA GLU A 77 31.35 64.97 -22.93
C GLU A 77 30.24 64.05 -23.48
N SER A 78 30.54 62.96 -24.20
CA SER A 78 29.49 62.01 -24.65
C SER A 78 29.90 60.53 -24.64
N LEU A 79 29.30 59.72 -23.75
CA LEU A 79 29.37 58.26 -23.76
C LEU A 79 28.09 57.66 -24.37
N ASP A 80 28.26 56.63 -25.21
CA ASP A 80 27.14 55.85 -25.76
C ASP A 80 26.54 54.90 -24.71
N ARG A 81 25.22 54.73 -24.72
CA ARG A 81 24.46 53.90 -23.77
C ARG A 81 24.91 52.43 -23.77
N ILE A 82 25.36 51.90 -24.90
CA ILE A 82 25.87 50.52 -24.99
C ILE A 82 27.16 50.37 -24.16
N VAL A 83 28.05 51.35 -24.24
CA VAL A 83 29.30 51.37 -23.45
C VAL A 83 29.00 51.51 -21.96
N CYS A 84 27.98 52.28 -21.59
CA CYS A 84 27.49 52.32 -20.20
C CYS A 84 27.02 50.94 -19.73
N VAL A 85 26.16 50.25 -20.50
CA VAL A 85 25.63 48.92 -20.12
C VAL A 85 26.75 47.90 -19.99
N MET A 86 27.70 47.86 -20.93
CA MET A 86 28.86 46.96 -20.83
C MET A 86 29.77 47.29 -19.64
N SER A 87 29.77 48.54 -19.20
CA SER A 87 30.47 48.99 -18.00
C SER A 87 29.68 48.75 -16.71
N GLY A 88 28.49 48.14 -16.79
CA GLY A 88 27.60 47.88 -15.65
C GLY A 88 26.79 49.10 -15.19
N LEU A 89 26.63 50.10 -16.06
CA LEU A 89 25.89 51.33 -15.82
C LEU A 89 24.62 51.35 -16.69
N LEU A 90 23.46 51.38 -16.05
CA LEU A 90 22.16 51.44 -16.73
C LEU A 90 21.57 52.85 -16.64
N PRO A 91 21.62 53.64 -17.73
CA PRO A 91 20.96 54.94 -17.76
C PRO A 91 19.44 54.77 -17.90
N PHE A 92 18.69 55.43 -17.03
CA PHE A 92 17.22 55.49 -17.10
C PHE A 92 16.72 56.90 -16.80
N THR A 93 15.51 57.22 -17.24
CA THR A 93 14.92 58.56 -17.06
C THR A 93 13.70 58.45 -16.16
N PHE A 94 13.65 59.27 -15.12
CA PHE A 94 12.53 59.30 -14.18
C PHE A 94 12.14 60.75 -13.91
N GLN A 95 10.86 61.09 -14.13
CA GLN A 95 10.31 62.45 -13.98
C GLN A 95 11.14 63.55 -14.69
N ASN A 96 11.47 63.35 -15.97
CA ASN A 96 12.28 64.26 -16.79
C ASN A 96 13.72 64.53 -16.28
N LYS A 97 14.21 63.73 -15.32
CA LYS A 97 15.60 63.75 -14.86
C LYS A 97 16.28 62.43 -15.24
N GLN A 98 17.54 62.52 -15.71
CA GLN A 98 18.34 61.35 -16.06
C GLN A 98 19.08 60.82 -14.82
N PHE A 99 19.00 59.51 -14.63
CA PHE A 99 19.66 58.76 -13.59
C PHE A 99 20.47 57.61 -14.21
N VAL A 100 21.47 57.14 -13.47
CA VAL A 100 22.20 55.92 -13.80
C VAL A 100 22.18 54.98 -12.61
N LEU A 101 21.78 53.74 -12.86
CA LEU A 101 21.92 52.64 -11.92
C LEU A 101 23.27 51.95 -12.17
N ASP A 102 24.14 51.98 -11.18
CA ASP A 102 25.32 51.13 -11.16
C ASP A 102 24.88 49.72 -10.71
N LEU A 103 24.93 48.74 -11.61
CA LEU A 103 24.57 47.35 -11.34
C LEU A 103 25.54 46.64 -10.39
N LYS A 104 26.76 47.16 -10.24
CA LYS A 104 27.81 46.57 -9.41
C LYS A 104 27.70 47.07 -7.98
N LEU A 105 27.42 48.36 -7.82
CA LEU A 105 27.24 49.00 -6.52
C LEU A 105 25.78 49.03 -6.05
N TRP A 106 24.83 48.73 -6.95
CA TRP A 106 23.37 48.84 -6.70
C TRP A 106 22.95 50.23 -6.21
N VAL A 107 23.61 51.28 -6.71
CA VAL A 107 23.32 52.69 -6.36
C VAL A 107 22.79 53.43 -7.58
N VAL A 108 21.76 54.25 -7.36
CA VAL A 108 21.23 55.18 -8.35
C VAL A 108 21.87 56.55 -8.14
N VAL A 109 22.52 57.08 -9.19
CA VAL A 109 23.20 58.38 -9.17
C VAL A 109 22.57 59.31 -10.21
N PRO A 110 22.32 60.60 -9.90
CA PRO A 110 21.88 61.58 -10.89
C PRO A 110 22.94 61.80 -11.96
N SER A 111 22.56 61.87 -13.23
CA SER A 111 23.51 62.04 -14.34
C SER A 111 24.31 63.37 -14.26
N SER A 112 23.80 64.38 -13.55
CA SER A 112 24.48 65.66 -13.33
C SER A 112 25.77 65.56 -12.51
N VAL A 113 25.97 64.47 -11.74
CA VAL A 113 27.14 64.30 -10.87
C VAL A 113 28.37 63.80 -11.64
N LEU A 114 28.20 63.23 -12.83
CA LEU A 114 29.29 62.65 -13.61
C LEU A 114 29.86 63.60 -14.70
N ASN A 115 29.42 64.88 -14.78
CA ASN A 115 29.87 65.85 -15.79
C ASN A 115 29.88 65.32 -17.24
N TYR A 116 28.80 64.66 -17.68
CA TYR A 116 28.69 64.06 -19.01
C TYR A 116 27.27 64.24 -19.57
N HIS A 117 27.16 64.46 -20.88
CA HIS A 117 25.89 64.51 -21.57
C HIS A 117 25.64 63.17 -22.28
N LEU A 118 24.61 62.42 -21.85
CA LEU A 118 24.13 61.25 -22.58
C LEU A 118 23.51 61.72 -23.90
N THR A 119 24.17 61.42 -25.02
CA THR A 119 23.60 61.67 -26.35
C THR A 119 22.42 60.73 -26.59
N SER A 120 21.28 61.29 -26.99
CA SER A 120 20.11 60.52 -27.41
C SER A 120 20.33 59.98 -28.83
N ILE A 121 20.14 58.69 -29.06
CA ILE A 121 20.06 58.17 -30.43
C ILE A 121 18.66 58.50 -31.00
N PRO A 122 18.56 59.01 -32.25
CA PRO A 122 17.28 59.16 -32.94
C PRO A 122 16.56 57.82 -33.06
N SER A 123 15.24 57.87 -33.02
CA SER A 123 14.39 56.70 -33.23
C SER A 123 14.75 55.94 -34.52
N ALA A 124 14.87 54.62 -34.36
CA ALA A 124 14.52 53.58 -35.31
C ALA A 124 15.57 53.03 -36.32
N LYS A 125 15.45 51.70 -36.46
CA LYS A 125 15.80 50.79 -37.57
C LYS A 125 17.22 50.21 -37.58
N THR A 126 17.25 48.92 -37.27
CA THR A 126 17.98 47.85 -37.99
C THR A 126 19.08 48.32 -38.92
N HIS A 127 20.32 47.92 -38.67
CA HIS A 127 21.07 47.00 -39.54
C HIS A 127 22.41 46.65 -38.89
N PHE A 128 22.52 45.38 -38.51
CA PHE A 128 23.78 44.67 -38.41
C PHE A 128 24.49 44.77 -39.77
N HIS A 129 25.71 45.32 -39.82
CA HIS A 129 26.87 44.78 -40.54
C HIS A 129 27.95 45.85 -40.79
N GLN A 130 29.19 45.36 -40.68
CA GLN A 130 30.36 45.71 -41.49
C GLN A 130 31.40 46.66 -40.86
N PHE A 131 32.42 45.99 -40.33
CA PHE A 131 33.76 46.48 -40.03
C PHE A 131 34.54 46.89 -41.30
N ILE A 132 35.43 47.88 -41.12
CA ILE A 132 36.66 48.20 -41.89
C ILE A 132 36.46 48.91 -43.25
N HIS A 133 37.00 50.14 -43.38
CA HIS A 133 38.10 50.48 -44.31
C HIS A 133 38.55 51.95 -44.20
N VAL A 134 39.75 52.17 -44.72
CA VAL A 134 40.73 53.23 -44.44
C VAL A 134 40.77 54.26 -45.57
N ALA A 135 41.12 55.50 -45.18
CA ALA A 135 41.81 56.57 -45.92
C ALA A 135 41.13 57.46 -47.00
N THR A 136 41.40 58.75 -46.78
CA THR A 136 41.75 59.85 -47.73
C THR A 136 40.67 60.70 -48.43
N LYS A 137 40.63 61.99 -47.98
CA LYS A 137 40.39 63.35 -48.57
C LYS A 137 39.97 63.50 -50.06
N PRO A 138 39.38 64.63 -50.57
CA PRO A 138 39.45 66.04 -50.09
C PRO A 138 38.20 67.00 -50.32
N ASN A 139 38.36 68.25 -49.84
CA ASN A 139 37.98 69.58 -50.37
C ASN A 139 36.56 70.23 -50.36
N GLU A 140 36.63 71.53 -49.96
CA GLU A 140 35.94 72.76 -50.42
C GLU A 140 34.42 72.98 -50.23
N SER A 141 34.04 73.99 -49.43
CA SER A 141 33.84 75.40 -49.87
C SER A 141 33.10 76.23 -48.79
N ARG A 142 33.40 77.53 -48.75
CA ARG A 142 32.97 78.58 -47.80
C ARG A 142 31.61 79.19 -48.22
N PRO A 143 30.96 80.02 -47.38
CA PRO A 143 30.92 81.44 -47.76
C PRO A 143 31.12 82.45 -46.60
N GLU A 144 31.57 83.63 -47.04
CA GLU A 144 31.80 84.93 -46.37
C GLU A 144 30.50 85.54 -45.81
N ALA A 145 30.48 86.51 -44.88
CA ALA A 145 31.14 87.81 -44.98
C ALA A 145 31.22 88.60 -43.64
N THR A 146 32.30 89.41 -43.57
CA THR A 146 32.47 90.80 -43.03
C THR A 146 32.00 91.17 -41.62
N GLU A 147 32.63 92.06 -40.84
CA GLU A 147 33.93 92.75 -40.77
C GLU A 147 33.77 93.77 -39.61
N HIS A 148 34.59 93.73 -38.55
CA HIS A 148 35.09 94.94 -37.87
C HIS A 148 36.08 94.57 -36.75
N CYS A 149 37.26 95.19 -36.81
CA CYS A 149 38.22 95.27 -35.70
C CYS A 149 37.88 96.48 -34.84
N GLU A 150 38.02 96.37 -33.52
CA GLU A 150 38.69 97.43 -32.77
C GLU A 150 39.34 96.88 -31.49
N SER A 151 40.62 97.20 -31.37
CA SER A 151 41.47 97.03 -30.21
C SER A 151 41.25 98.17 -29.21
N ASN A 152 41.27 97.88 -27.92
CA ASN A 152 41.73 98.85 -26.94
C ASN A 152 42.52 98.18 -25.80
N LYS A 153 43.65 98.81 -25.51
CA LYS A 153 44.68 98.38 -24.55
C LYS A 153 44.47 99.06 -23.19
N LEU A 154 44.93 98.32 -22.17
CA LEU A 154 45.52 98.74 -20.89
C LEU A 154 44.61 99.40 -19.84
N GLN A 155 44.48 98.73 -18.69
CA GLN A 155 45.19 99.18 -17.50
C GLN A 155 45.38 98.07 -16.46
N GLN A 156 46.57 98.12 -15.87
CA GLN A 156 47.14 97.23 -14.86
C GLN A 156 46.63 97.65 -13.48
N GLN A 157 46.17 96.69 -12.66
CA GLN A 157 46.19 96.85 -11.20
C GLN A 157 46.40 95.48 -10.54
N GLN A 158 47.55 95.35 -9.88
CA GLN A 158 47.97 94.22 -9.05
C GLN A 158 47.13 94.13 -7.77
N HIS A 159 46.88 92.89 -7.30
CA HIS A 159 46.90 92.34 -5.92
C HIS A 159 45.88 91.19 -5.79
N PRO A 160 46.07 90.25 -4.84
CA PRO A 160 46.92 89.06 -4.80
C PRO A 160 46.16 87.76 -5.23
N PRO A 161 46.84 86.59 -5.37
CA PRO A 161 46.19 85.35 -5.80
C PRO A 161 45.21 84.79 -4.76
N PRO A 162 44.06 84.21 -5.16
CA PRO A 162 43.22 83.44 -4.25
C PRO A 162 43.94 82.16 -3.84
N GLN A 163 44.04 81.92 -2.53
CA GLN A 163 44.53 80.68 -1.97
C GLN A 163 43.63 79.50 -2.37
N ASP A 164 44.24 78.45 -2.91
CA ASP A 164 43.64 77.12 -3.05
C ASP A 164 43.22 76.61 -1.67
N GLN A 165 41.90 76.49 -1.46
CA GLN A 165 41.34 75.71 -0.36
C GLN A 165 41.20 74.25 -0.83
N PRO A 166 41.86 73.27 -0.19
CA PRO A 166 41.58 71.87 -0.45
C PRO A 166 40.21 71.51 0.14
N HIS A 167 39.26 71.15 -0.73
CA HIS A 167 38.00 70.53 -0.32
C HIS A 167 38.28 69.15 0.33
N PRO A 168 37.72 68.84 1.51
CA PRO A 168 37.96 67.57 2.19
C PRO A 168 37.14 66.45 1.54
N VAL A 169 37.79 65.56 0.78
CA VAL A 169 37.18 64.37 0.15
C VAL A 169 37.08 63.17 1.13
N VAL A 170 37.30 63.38 2.44
CA VAL A 170 37.53 62.26 3.39
C VAL A 170 36.26 61.74 4.08
N ALA A 171 35.09 62.37 3.90
CA ALA A 171 33.89 62.00 4.65
C ALA A 171 33.02 60.86 4.05
N THR A 172 33.31 60.38 2.84
CA THR A 172 32.42 59.42 2.13
C THR A 172 32.86 57.96 2.27
N THR A 173 34.13 57.69 2.57
CA THR A 173 34.72 56.34 2.56
C THR A 173 34.16 55.45 3.67
N TRP A 174 33.89 56.01 4.86
CA TRP A 174 33.34 55.24 5.98
C TRP A 174 31.95 54.70 5.70
N LYS A 175 31.09 55.49 5.03
CA LYS A 175 29.73 55.04 4.66
C LYS A 175 29.77 53.88 3.67
N PHE A 176 30.67 53.92 2.69
CA PHE A 176 30.88 52.82 1.75
C PHE A 176 31.47 51.57 2.41
N VAL A 177 32.42 51.72 3.34
CA VAL A 177 32.99 50.61 4.11
C VAL A 177 31.95 49.95 5.00
N VAL A 178 31.10 50.74 5.68
CA VAL A 178 30.00 50.23 6.50
C VAL A 178 28.94 49.54 5.63
N LEU A 179 28.59 50.10 4.48
CA LEU A 179 27.60 49.51 3.56
C LEU A 179 28.12 48.21 2.92
N ALA A 180 29.40 48.16 2.53
CA ALA A 180 30.06 46.95 2.03
C ALA A 180 30.18 45.87 3.13
N GLY A 181 30.49 46.27 4.37
CA GLY A 181 30.48 45.37 5.53
C GLY A 181 29.08 44.80 5.81
N ALA A 182 28.04 45.64 5.77
CA ALA A 182 26.66 45.20 5.92
C ALA A 182 26.22 44.25 4.79
N GLY A 183 26.60 44.53 3.54
CA GLY A 183 26.35 43.65 2.40
C GLY A 183 27.06 42.30 2.52
N PHE A 184 28.31 42.28 2.99
CA PHE A 184 29.05 41.05 3.27
C PHE A 184 28.38 40.23 4.39
N VAL A 185 28.00 40.88 5.50
CA VAL A 185 27.27 40.22 6.60
C VAL A 185 25.93 39.66 6.12
N TYR A 186 25.21 40.39 5.27
CA TYR A 186 23.98 39.90 4.66
C TYR A 186 24.21 38.68 3.76
N MET A 187 25.25 38.69 2.92
CA MET A 187 25.59 37.55 2.05
C MET A 187 26.00 36.31 2.85
N VAL A 188 26.82 36.49 3.89
CA VAL A 188 27.20 35.41 4.81
C VAL A 188 25.98 34.90 5.57
N GLY A 189 25.15 35.80 6.07
CA GLY A 189 23.92 35.46 6.81
C GLY A 189 22.91 34.69 5.96
N THR A 190 22.69 35.12 4.72
CA THR A 190 21.78 34.42 3.78
C THR A 190 22.33 33.04 3.39
N SER A 191 23.63 32.93 3.13
CA SER A 191 24.28 31.65 2.83
C SER A 191 24.23 30.70 4.04
N ALA A 192 24.51 31.20 5.25
CA ALA A 192 24.39 30.44 6.49
C ALA A 192 22.94 30.00 6.76
N ALA A 193 21.97 30.87 6.49
CA ALA A 193 20.54 30.53 6.60
C ALA A 193 20.13 29.43 5.60
N SER A 194 20.61 29.47 4.35
CA SER A 194 20.36 28.40 3.38
C SER A 194 20.96 27.06 3.80
N VAL A 195 22.20 27.05 4.30
CA VAL A 195 22.83 25.83 4.83
C VAL A 195 22.09 25.31 6.06
N SER A 196 21.71 26.20 6.98
CA SER A 196 20.93 25.84 8.17
C SER A 196 19.55 25.29 7.79
N TYR A 197 18.89 25.85 6.79
CA TYR A 197 17.60 25.34 6.30
C TYR A 197 17.75 23.91 5.80
N LEU A 198 18.74 23.65 4.94
CA LEU A 198 19.00 22.30 4.43
C LEU A 198 19.35 21.31 5.55
N ALA A 199 20.14 21.73 6.54
CA ALA A 199 20.49 20.90 7.69
C ALA A 199 19.27 20.53 8.53
N VAL A 200 18.34 21.47 8.75
CA VAL A 200 17.10 21.22 9.50
C VAL A 200 16.14 20.36 8.68
N THR A 201 16.02 20.59 7.37
CA THR A 201 15.10 19.83 6.51
C THR A 201 15.62 18.43 6.15
N GLN A 202 16.90 18.15 6.31
CA GLN A 202 17.51 16.86 5.95
C GLN A 202 16.78 15.68 6.60
N VAL A 203 16.36 15.79 7.87
CA VAL A 203 15.67 14.70 8.58
C VAL A 203 14.30 14.41 7.97
N ASN A 204 13.57 15.45 7.56
CA ASN A 204 12.26 15.30 6.92
C ASN A 204 12.41 14.81 5.48
N MET A 205 13.39 15.31 4.74
CA MET A 205 13.65 14.94 3.34
C MET A 205 14.42 13.62 3.17
N ALA A 206 14.63 12.87 4.25
CA ALA A 206 15.37 11.60 4.21
C ALA A 206 14.61 10.48 3.47
N ASN A 207 13.29 10.63 3.27
CA ASN A 207 12.44 9.68 2.56
C ASN A 207 11.31 10.41 1.80
N ASP A 208 10.72 9.73 0.84
CA ASP A 208 9.65 10.26 -0.03
C ASP A 208 8.34 10.55 0.74
N PHE A 209 8.15 9.96 1.93
CA PHE A 209 6.99 10.23 2.79
C PHE A 209 7.09 11.56 3.52
N TRP A 210 8.26 12.20 3.52
CA TRP A 210 8.56 13.37 4.35
C TRP A 210 8.34 13.12 5.85
N TRP A 211 8.49 11.86 6.28
CA TRP A 211 8.27 11.44 7.65
C TRP A 211 9.63 11.33 8.38
N PRO A 212 9.94 12.25 9.30
CA PRO A 212 11.23 12.22 10.01
C PRO A 212 11.46 10.89 10.73
N ASN A 213 12.68 10.36 10.57
CA ASN A 213 13.14 9.10 11.15
C ASN A 213 12.40 7.83 10.69
N PHE A 214 11.57 7.90 9.65
CA PHE A 214 10.94 6.70 9.09
C PHE A 214 12.03 5.75 8.55
N ASN A 215 12.03 4.52 9.05
CA ASN A 215 12.93 3.46 8.59
C ASN A 215 12.14 2.18 8.26
N SER A 216 12.68 1.38 7.35
CA SER A 216 12.02 0.15 6.91
C SER A 216 12.10 -0.97 7.96
N SER A 217 13.18 -1.02 8.75
CA SER A 217 13.40 -2.08 9.75
C SER A 217 12.63 -1.86 11.06
N GLY A 218 12.18 -0.63 11.34
CA GLY A 218 11.52 -0.27 12.59
C GLY A 218 10.12 0.28 12.37
N THR A 219 10.00 1.50 11.83
CA THR A 219 8.72 2.20 11.66
C THR A 219 7.79 1.44 10.70
N HIS A 220 8.28 1.09 9.51
CA HIS A 220 7.48 0.33 8.55
C HIS A 220 7.06 -1.01 9.13
N LEU A 221 8.01 -1.74 9.75
CA LEU A 221 7.76 -3.03 10.33
C LEU A 221 6.71 -3.00 11.45
N TYR A 222 6.79 -2.00 12.34
CA TYR A 222 5.80 -1.78 13.39
C TYR A 222 4.42 -1.49 12.82
N LEU A 223 4.32 -0.58 11.84
CA LEU A 223 3.05 -0.28 11.20
C LEU A 223 2.46 -1.51 10.52
N ALA A 224 3.27 -2.29 9.81
CA ALA A 224 2.82 -3.49 9.13
C ALA A 224 2.27 -4.54 10.12
N ASN A 225 3.02 -4.81 11.19
CA ASN A 225 2.57 -5.72 12.24
C ASN A 225 1.31 -5.17 12.95
N TRP A 226 1.26 -3.88 13.24
CA TRP A 226 0.10 -3.24 13.85
C TRP A 226 -1.16 -3.41 12.99
N PHE A 227 -1.10 -3.09 11.69
CA PHE A 227 -2.24 -3.29 10.78
C PHE A 227 -2.66 -4.75 10.73
N ASN A 228 -1.71 -5.68 10.62
CA ASN A 228 -2.00 -7.12 10.57
C ASN A 228 -2.71 -7.62 11.84
N HIS A 229 -2.32 -7.15 13.02
CA HIS A 229 -2.98 -7.51 14.27
C HIS A 229 -4.34 -6.80 14.43
N HIS A 230 -4.38 -5.50 14.12
CA HIS A 230 -5.58 -4.69 14.27
C HIS A 230 -6.73 -5.19 13.39
N GLN A 231 -6.44 -5.61 12.15
CA GLN A 231 -7.43 -6.20 11.25
C GLN A 231 -8.07 -7.49 11.80
N LEU A 232 -7.34 -8.29 12.59
CA LEU A 232 -7.85 -9.53 13.17
C LEU A 232 -8.74 -9.28 14.39
N MET A 233 -8.41 -8.25 15.16
CA MET A 233 -9.04 -7.91 16.45
C MET A 233 -10.21 -6.92 16.31
N HIS A 234 -10.19 -6.06 15.29
CA HIS A 234 -11.19 -5.02 15.09
C HIS A 234 -11.80 -5.11 13.70
N THR A 235 -13.14 -5.18 13.64
CA THR A 235 -13.92 -5.28 12.39
C THR A 235 -14.36 -3.93 11.84
N THR A 236 -14.01 -2.82 12.51
CA THR A 236 -14.45 -1.47 12.14
C THR A 236 -13.45 -0.76 11.25
N ASN A 237 -13.94 -0.16 10.17
CA ASN A 237 -13.15 0.71 9.29
C ASN A 237 -12.62 1.92 10.08
N VAL A 238 -11.32 1.96 10.34
CA VAL A 238 -10.68 3.11 10.97
C VAL A 238 -10.33 4.13 9.89
N THR A 239 -10.82 5.35 10.03
CA THR A 239 -10.44 6.46 9.14
C THR A 239 -9.02 6.92 9.45
N ALA A 240 -8.30 7.46 8.45
CA ALA A 240 -6.91 7.91 8.64
C ALA A 240 -6.67 8.85 9.86
N PRO A 241 -7.56 9.82 10.19
CA PRO A 241 -7.40 10.65 11.39
C PRO A 241 -7.53 9.84 12.69
N ALA A 242 -8.40 8.82 12.70
CA ALA A 242 -8.55 7.94 13.83
C ALA A 242 -7.29 7.08 14.02
N VAL A 243 -6.69 6.56 12.94
CA VAL A 243 -5.43 5.76 13.02
C VAL A 243 -4.31 6.53 13.72
N ALA A 244 -4.08 7.80 13.34
CA ALA A 244 -3.02 8.60 13.95
C ALA A 244 -3.24 8.82 15.46
N SER A 245 -4.48 9.08 15.88
CA SER A 245 -4.82 9.23 17.30
C SER A 245 -4.71 7.91 18.08
N THR A 246 -4.97 6.79 17.41
CA THR A 246 -4.90 5.43 17.96
C THR A 246 -3.44 5.02 18.19
N LEU A 247 -2.57 5.18 17.19
CA LEU A 247 -1.14 4.84 17.29
C LEU A 247 -0.39 5.62 18.37
N ALA A 248 -0.90 6.79 18.78
CA ALA A 248 -0.30 7.59 19.85
C ALA A 248 -0.56 7.03 21.26
N LYS A 249 -1.51 6.11 21.41
CA LYS A 249 -1.86 5.55 22.72
C LYS A 249 -1.02 4.32 23.06
N LEU A 250 -0.72 4.17 24.34
CA LEU A 250 0.12 3.10 24.86
C LEU A 250 -0.49 1.70 24.65
N GLU A 251 -1.82 1.60 24.58
CA GLU A 251 -2.57 0.37 24.33
C GLU A 251 -2.31 -0.26 22.95
N PHE A 252 -1.83 0.55 21.99
CA PHE A 252 -1.46 0.12 20.64
C PHE A 252 0.06 0.01 20.44
N ALA A 253 0.85 0.07 21.52
CA ALA A 253 2.26 -0.27 21.45
C ALA A 253 2.44 -1.75 21.05
N SER A 254 3.67 -2.17 20.76
CA SER A 254 3.97 -3.56 20.44
C SER A 254 4.99 -4.13 21.43
N LEU A 255 4.83 -5.41 21.72
CA LEU A 255 5.76 -6.18 22.56
C LEU A 255 6.95 -6.71 21.76
N ASP A 256 6.93 -6.56 20.44
CA ASP A 256 8.00 -7.00 19.55
C ASP A 256 9.18 -6.01 19.56
N LYS A 257 10.37 -6.53 19.23
CA LYS A 257 11.58 -5.72 19.11
C LYS A 257 11.77 -5.25 17.66
N TYR A 258 11.70 -3.94 17.46
CA TYR A 258 11.86 -3.27 16.16
C TYR A 258 13.24 -2.64 15.96
N ASN A 259 14.21 -3.02 16.80
CA ASN A 259 15.60 -2.57 16.71
C ASN A 259 16.55 -3.64 16.15
N ASP A 260 16.03 -4.82 15.82
CA ASP A 260 16.80 -5.92 15.22
C ASP A 260 16.78 -5.79 13.69
N SER A 261 17.85 -6.24 13.03
CA SER A 261 17.99 -6.20 11.57
C SER A 261 17.15 -7.25 10.85
N ASN A 262 16.66 -8.28 11.57
CA ASN A 262 16.01 -9.45 10.99
C ASN A 262 14.55 -9.64 11.41
N SER A 263 13.90 -8.64 12.02
CA SER A 263 12.52 -8.79 12.48
C SER A 263 11.54 -8.92 11.28
N PRO A 264 10.76 -10.01 11.18
CA PRO A 264 9.84 -10.25 10.06
C PRO A 264 8.48 -9.56 10.25
N ILE A 265 7.84 -9.18 9.13
CA ILE A 265 6.41 -8.83 9.14
C ILE A 265 5.63 -10.11 9.43
N GLN A 266 4.85 -10.11 10.51
CA GLN A 266 4.02 -11.24 10.93
C GLN A 266 2.60 -11.07 10.39
N PHE A 267 2.09 -12.11 9.72
CA PHE A 267 0.70 -12.19 9.29
C PHE A 267 0.20 -13.63 9.37
N THR A 268 -1.10 -13.80 9.53
CA THR A 268 -1.72 -15.13 9.60
C THR A 268 -1.84 -15.76 8.21
N SER A 269 -1.58 -17.06 8.12
CA SER A 269 -1.84 -17.86 6.91
C SER A 269 -3.33 -17.88 6.53
N PHE A 270 -4.23 -17.55 7.46
CA PHE A 270 -5.67 -17.44 7.24
C PHE A 270 -6.13 -16.05 6.79
N ALA A 271 -5.22 -15.12 6.48
CA ALA A 271 -5.59 -13.74 6.15
C ALA A 271 -6.60 -13.65 4.99
N ALA A 272 -6.41 -14.47 3.95
CA ALA A 272 -7.35 -14.53 2.83
C ALA A 272 -8.73 -15.08 3.23
N THR A 273 -8.76 -16.10 4.10
CA THR A 273 -10.00 -16.65 4.65
C THR A 273 -10.73 -15.60 5.49
N HIS A 274 -10.01 -14.91 6.36
CA HIS A 274 -10.54 -13.84 7.20
C HIS A 274 -11.12 -12.70 6.35
N ALA A 275 -10.37 -12.22 5.34
CA ALA A 275 -10.86 -11.18 4.42
C ALA A 275 -12.11 -11.63 3.64
N MET A 276 -12.17 -12.90 3.23
CA MET A 276 -13.27 -13.44 2.42
C MET A 276 -14.55 -13.71 3.22
N TYR A 277 -14.43 -14.29 4.42
CA TYR A 277 -15.57 -14.78 5.19
C TYR A 277 -15.91 -13.92 6.41
N ASP A 278 -14.91 -13.42 7.14
CA ASP A 278 -15.14 -12.73 8.41
C ASP A 278 -15.42 -11.24 8.22
N MET A 279 -14.73 -10.59 7.27
CA MET A 279 -14.91 -9.16 6.98
C MET A 279 -16.23 -8.84 6.24
N ARG A 280 -17.03 -9.86 5.87
CA ARG A 280 -18.32 -9.75 5.16
C ARG A 280 -18.32 -8.71 4.03
N MET A 281 -17.86 -9.13 2.86
CA MET A 281 -17.82 -8.29 1.67
C MET A 281 -19.19 -7.71 1.31
N SER A 282 -19.23 -6.40 1.05
CA SER A 282 -20.45 -5.74 0.57
C SER A 282 -20.87 -6.27 -0.80
N LEU A 283 -22.17 -6.28 -1.09
CA LEU A 283 -22.68 -6.66 -2.41
C LEU A 283 -22.07 -5.80 -3.53
N HIS A 284 -21.72 -4.54 -3.24
CA HIS A 284 -21.04 -3.66 -4.17
C HIS A 284 -19.65 -4.18 -4.57
N ALA A 285 -18.84 -4.57 -3.59
CA ALA A 285 -17.52 -5.15 -3.84
C ALA A 285 -17.63 -6.51 -4.58
N ILE A 286 -18.65 -7.31 -4.26
CA ILE A 286 -18.91 -8.59 -4.93
C ILE A 286 -19.26 -8.40 -6.41
N VAL A 287 -20.15 -7.47 -6.74
CA VAL A 287 -20.52 -7.17 -8.12
C VAL A 287 -19.29 -6.70 -8.92
N ILE A 288 -18.45 -5.84 -8.34
CA ILE A 288 -17.17 -5.44 -8.96
C ILE A 288 -16.26 -6.67 -9.16
N GLY A 289 -16.14 -7.51 -8.13
CA GLY A 289 -15.35 -8.74 -8.17
C GLY A 289 -15.75 -9.66 -9.32
N ILE A 290 -17.04 -10.00 -9.44
CA ILE A 290 -17.56 -10.86 -10.52
C ILE A 290 -17.32 -10.23 -11.89
N ARG A 291 -17.51 -8.91 -12.03
CA ARG A 291 -17.28 -8.19 -13.31
C ARG A 291 -15.82 -8.16 -13.74
N SER A 292 -14.90 -8.17 -12.78
CA SER A 292 -13.45 -8.20 -13.01
C SER A 292 -12.87 -9.60 -13.17
N MET A 293 -13.63 -10.64 -12.78
CA MET A 293 -13.19 -12.03 -12.83
C MET A 293 -13.13 -12.54 -14.28
N ASP A 294 -12.14 -13.38 -14.57
CA ASP A 294 -12.09 -14.16 -15.81
C ASP A 294 -13.33 -15.06 -15.91
N GLY A 295 -14.09 -14.92 -17.00
CA GLY A 295 -15.31 -15.70 -17.24
C GLY A 295 -15.10 -17.22 -17.18
N CYS A 296 -13.92 -17.72 -17.55
CA CYS A 296 -13.60 -19.15 -17.46
C CYS A 296 -13.49 -19.66 -16.01
N LYS A 297 -13.31 -18.76 -15.04
CA LYS A 297 -13.21 -19.07 -13.60
C LYS A 297 -14.55 -19.07 -12.87
N VAL A 298 -15.63 -18.60 -13.48
CA VAL A 298 -16.95 -18.51 -12.83
C VAL A 298 -17.47 -19.87 -12.31
N PRO A 299 -17.40 -20.99 -13.07
CA PRO A 299 -17.83 -22.29 -12.55
C PRO A 299 -17.00 -22.83 -11.38
N TRP A 300 -15.84 -22.22 -11.10
CA TRP A 300 -14.95 -22.55 -9.98
C TRP A 300 -15.26 -21.73 -8.71
N ILE A 301 -16.29 -20.88 -8.72
CA ILE A 301 -16.84 -20.28 -7.52
C ILE A 301 -17.48 -21.40 -6.70
N SER A 302 -17.08 -21.52 -5.44
CA SER A 302 -17.53 -22.59 -4.56
C SER A 302 -18.94 -22.29 -4.09
N THR A 303 -19.92 -22.83 -4.80
CA THR A 303 -21.34 -22.71 -4.47
C THR A 303 -22.12 -23.86 -5.08
N GLN A 304 -23.22 -24.22 -4.43
CA GLN A 304 -24.24 -25.11 -4.97
C GLN A 304 -25.43 -24.26 -5.37
N TYR A 305 -25.73 -24.24 -6.67
CA TYR A 305 -26.84 -23.45 -7.17
C TYR A 305 -28.16 -24.07 -6.74
N CYS A 306 -28.99 -23.24 -6.13
CA CYS A 306 -30.36 -23.56 -5.76
C CYS A 306 -31.32 -23.21 -6.89
N TRP A 307 -31.08 -22.09 -7.59
CA TRP A 307 -31.93 -21.62 -8.67
C TRP A 307 -31.13 -20.99 -9.81
N VAL A 308 -31.73 -20.95 -11.00
CA VAL A 308 -31.20 -20.20 -12.14
C VAL A 308 -31.41 -18.70 -11.90
N ASP A 309 -32.61 -18.29 -11.49
CA ASP A 309 -33.08 -16.91 -11.44
C ASP A 309 -33.45 -16.44 -10.03
N PHE A 310 -33.38 -15.13 -9.77
CA PHE A 310 -33.72 -14.56 -8.46
C PHE A 310 -35.19 -14.76 -8.08
N GLN A 311 -36.08 -14.88 -9.08
CA GLN A 311 -37.50 -15.14 -8.87
C GLN A 311 -37.82 -16.63 -8.65
N GLN A 312 -36.80 -17.48 -8.56
CA GLN A 312 -36.91 -18.89 -8.19
C GLN A 312 -37.82 -19.70 -9.12
N ARG A 313 -37.94 -19.30 -10.39
CA ARG A 313 -38.75 -19.97 -11.41
C ARG A 313 -38.16 -21.32 -11.81
N TRP A 314 -36.83 -21.43 -11.81
CA TRP A 314 -36.13 -22.66 -12.21
C TRP A 314 -35.21 -23.15 -11.09
N ALA A 315 -35.61 -24.24 -10.43
CA ALA A 315 -34.82 -24.94 -9.44
C ALA A 315 -33.62 -25.69 -10.07
N MET A 316 -32.48 -25.64 -9.39
CA MET A 316 -31.22 -26.33 -9.76
C MET A 316 -30.65 -27.21 -8.64
N ALA A 317 -31.27 -27.24 -7.46
CA ALA A 317 -30.75 -28.03 -6.35
C ALA A 317 -30.71 -29.53 -6.69
N ARG A 318 -29.57 -30.15 -6.36
CA ARG A 318 -29.25 -31.53 -6.77
C ARG A 318 -30.18 -32.59 -6.20
N SER A 319 -30.71 -32.36 -5.00
CA SER A 319 -31.69 -33.24 -4.32
C SER A 319 -32.87 -32.43 -3.77
N GLU A 320 -33.99 -33.11 -3.53
CA GLU A 320 -35.17 -32.48 -2.93
C GLU A 320 -34.88 -31.97 -1.51
N ALA A 321 -34.17 -32.78 -0.71
CA ALA A 321 -33.72 -32.36 0.62
C ALA A 321 -32.85 -31.10 0.57
N ARG A 322 -32.02 -30.93 -0.48
CA ARG A 322 -31.22 -29.72 -0.68
C ARG A 322 -32.09 -28.54 -1.11
N GLN A 323 -33.09 -28.75 -1.97
CA GLN A 323 -34.04 -27.72 -2.38
C GLN A 323 -34.79 -27.17 -1.16
N LEU A 324 -35.29 -28.04 -0.27
CA LEU A 324 -35.95 -27.61 0.96
C LEU A 324 -35.04 -26.71 1.83
N ARG A 325 -33.74 -27.02 1.91
CA ARG A 325 -32.76 -26.14 2.57
C ARG A 325 -32.53 -24.81 1.83
N CYS A 326 -32.56 -24.83 0.50
CA CYS A 326 -32.53 -23.59 -0.30
C CYS A 326 -33.68 -22.67 0.10
N ASP A 327 -34.90 -23.19 0.07
CA ASP A 327 -36.14 -22.44 0.28
C ASP A 327 -36.22 -21.87 1.70
N THR A 328 -35.75 -22.63 2.69
CA THR A 328 -35.85 -22.27 4.12
C THR A 328 -34.70 -21.40 4.64
N ALA A 329 -33.48 -21.54 4.09
CA ALA A 329 -32.29 -20.96 4.70
C ALA A 329 -31.42 -20.10 3.76
N TYR A 330 -31.49 -20.27 2.44
CA TYR A 330 -30.51 -19.66 1.52
C TYR A 330 -31.06 -18.66 0.53
N ALA A 331 -32.36 -18.38 0.53
CA ALA A 331 -32.98 -17.44 -0.41
C ALA A 331 -32.37 -16.02 -0.38
N ALA A 332 -31.86 -15.57 0.78
CA ALA A 332 -31.21 -14.26 0.90
C ALA A 332 -29.74 -14.22 0.41
N ASN A 333 -29.16 -15.36 0.05
CA ASN A 333 -27.76 -15.49 -0.37
C ASN A 333 -27.65 -15.42 -1.90
N GLY A 334 -27.07 -14.35 -2.44
CA GLY A 334 -26.90 -14.18 -3.88
C GLY A 334 -26.04 -15.27 -4.54
N ALA A 335 -25.17 -15.94 -3.78
CA ALA A 335 -24.27 -16.97 -4.30
C ALA A 335 -24.96 -18.25 -4.76
N VAL A 336 -26.19 -18.53 -4.30
CA VAL A 336 -26.94 -19.75 -4.70
C VAL A 336 -27.78 -19.54 -5.96
N TYR A 337 -27.76 -18.34 -6.55
CA TYR A 337 -28.49 -17.98 -7.77
C TYR A 337 -27.52 -17.83 -8.93
N PHE A 338 -27.75 -18.55 -10.03
CA PHE A 338 -26.90 -18.40 -11.22
C PHE A 338 -27.05 -17.00 -11.85
N GLU A 339 -28.21 -16.35 -11.72
CA GLU A 339 -28.47 -14.99 -12.21
C GLU A 339 -27.49 -13.95 -11.65
N SER A 340 -27.05 -14.11 -10.40
CA SER A 340 -26.04 -13.22 -9.81
C SER A 340 -24.76 -13.18 -10.67
N MET A 341 -24.35 -14.34 -11.19
CA MET A 341 -23.22 -14.50 -12.09
C MET A 341 -23.57 -14.09 -13.51
N ALA A 342 -24.68 -14.59 -14.05
CA ALA A 342 -25.09 -14.35 -15.44
C ALA A 342 -25.10 -12.85 -15.77
N ARG A 343 -25.64 -12.02 -14.88
CA ARG A 343 -25.73 -10.56 -15.06
C ARG A 343 -24.38 -9.84 -14.95
N ASN A 344 -23.37 -10.47 -14.33
CA ASN A 344 -22.13 -9.81 -13.93
C ASN A 344 -20.86 -10.40 -14.54
N LEU A 345 -20.91 -11.60 -15.13
CA LEU A 345 -19.74 -12.21 -15.76
C LEU A 345 -19.43 -11.61 -17.14
N ASN A 346 -18.23 -11.89 -17.67
CA ASN A 346 -17.86 -11.60 -19.04
C ASN A 346 -18.25 -12.77 -19.96
N TRP A 347 -19.38 -12.66 -20.65
CA TRP A 347 -19.90 -13.76 -21.49
C TRP A 347 -18.99 -14.12 -22.65
N ASN A 348 -18.23 -13.17 -23.19
CA ASN A 348 -17.29 -13.46 -24.29
C ASN A 348 -16.17 -14.39 -23.84
N GLN A 349 -15.69 -14.24 -22.60
CA GLN A 349 -14.70 -15.15 -22.02
C GLN A 349 -15.34 -16.46 -21.56
N PHE A 350 -16.47 -16.38 -20.85
CA PHE A 350 -17.19 -17.57 -20.36
C PHE A 350 -17.55 -18.54 -21.49
N ASN A 351 -18.09 -18.04 -22.61
CA ASN A 351 -18.49 -18.88 -23.75
C ASN A 351 -17.32 -19.65 -24.38
N ARG A 352 -16.08 -19.13 -24.29
CA ARG A 352 -14.91 -19.84 -24.82
C ARG A 352 -14.60 -21.14 -24.08
N CYS A 353 -14.96 -21.20 -22.80
CA CYS A 353 -14.66 -22.33 -21.92
C CYS A 353 -15.89 -23.19 -21.61
N TRP A 354 -17.06 -22.56 -21.47
CA TRP A 354 -18.24 -23.18 -20.88
C TRP A 354 -19.54 -22.90 -21.65
N GLY A 355 -19.46 -22.33 -22.86
CA GLY A 355 -20.65 -21.98 -23.66
C GLY A 355 -21.52 -23.20 -23.98
N ASP A 356 -20.92 -24.24 -24.56
CA ASP A 356 -21.62 -25.47 -24.91
C ASP A 356 -22.22 -26.18 -23.67
N ALA A 357 -21.48 -26.17 -22.56
CA ALA A 357 -21.95 -26.75 -21.30
C ALA A 357 -23.16 -25.98 -20.75
N PHE A 358 -23.10 -24.65 -20.74
CA PHE A 358 -24.23 -23.81 -20.33
C PHE A 358 -25.45 -24.00 -21.23
N ASP A 359 -25.22 -24.16 -22.54
CA ASP A 359 -26.30 -24.31 -23.51
C ASP A 359 -27.10 -25.59 -23.26
N VAL A 360 -26.38 -26.70 -23.12
CA VAL A 360 -26.97 -28.01 -22.86
C VAL A 360 -27.58 -28.10 -21.46
N ALA A 361 -26.89 -27.54 -20.45
CA ALA A 361 -27.28 -27.68 -19.05
C ALA A 361 -28.45 -26.78 -18.63
N ILE A 362 -28.59 -25.60 -19.24
CA ILE A 362 -29.52 -24.56 -18.78
C ILE A 362 -30.29 -23.94 -19.97
N ARG A 363 -29.58 -23.42 -20.99
CA ARG A 363 -30.22 -22.60 -22.04
C ARG A 363 -31.34 -23.35 -22.78
N TYR A 364 -31.14 -24.61 -23.14
CA TYR A 364 -32.12 -25.34 -23.94
C TYR A 364 -33.45 -25.53 -23.23
N ASP A 365 -33.46 -25.76 -21.91
CA ASP A 365 -34.72 -25.84 -21.16
C ASP A 365 -35.38 -24.47 -20.99
N LEU A 366 -34.58 -23.41 -20.82
CA LEU A 366 -35.12 -22.05 -20.71
C LEU A 366 -35.73 -21.56 -22.04
N ASN A 367 -35.20 -21.98 -23.19
CA ASN A 367 -35.75 -21.67 -24.51
C ASN A 367 -37.17 -22.24 -24.72
N ALA A 368 -37.63 -23.17 -23.88
CA ALA A 368 -38.97 -23.75 -23.99
C ALA A 368 -40.08 -22.82 -23.49
N SER A 369 -39.77 -21.68 -22.87
CA SER A 369 -40.75 -20.76 -22.29
C SER A 369 -40.44 -19.30 -22.62
N ASP A 370 -41.49 -18.49 -22.81
CA ASP A 370 -41.35 -17.03 -23.02
C ASP A 370 -40.59 -16.37 -21.85
N ALA A 371 -40.90 -16.79 -20.62
CA ALA A 371 -40.22 -16.35 -19.41
C ALA A 371 -38.71 -16.63 -19.44
N GLY A 372 -38.28 -17.76 -20.00
CA GLY A 372 -36.87 -18.13 -20.13
C GLY A 372 -36.17 -17.35 -21.23
N LEU A 373 -36.84 -17.10 -22.35
CA LEU A 373 -36.33 -16.22 -23.42
C LEU A 373 -36.13 -14.78 -22.89
N ASP A 374 -37.09 -14.25 -22.13
CA ASP A 374 -36.97 -12.93 -21.50
C ASP A 374 -35.81 -12.87 -20.51
N TRP A 375 -35.64 -13.90 -19.68
CA TRP A 375 -34.52 -13.97 -18.74
C TRP A 375 -33.17 -14.05 -19.47
N LEU A 376 -33.06 -14.85 -20.54
CA LEU A 376 -31.84 -14.95 -21.35
C LEU A 376 -31.50 -13.59 -21.99
N ALA A 377 -32.48 -12.91 -22.56
CA ALA A 377 -32.28 -11.57 -23.13
C ALA A 377 -31.82 -10.56 -22.06
N ALA A 378 -32.46 -10.57 -20.89
CA ALA A 378 -32.20 -9.62 -19.82
C ALA A 378 -30.90 -9.87 -19.05
N SER A 379 -30.51 -11.13 -18.83
CA SER A 379 -29.39 -11.51 -17.96
C SER A 379 -28.14 -11.94 -18.74
N VAL A 380 -28.31 -12.52 -19.94
CA VAL A 380 -27.21 -13.06 -20.75
C VAL A 380 -26.84 -12.11 -21.89
N ASP A 381 -27.80 -11.77 -22.76
CA ASP A 381 -27.49 -11.02 -23.98
C ASP A 381 -27.27 -9.53 -23.72
N SER A 382 -27.94 -8.95 -22.72
CA SER A 382 -27.75 -7.54 -22.32
C SER A 382 -26.31 -7.21 -21.87
N THR A 383 -25.54 -8.21 -21.45
CA THR A 383 -24.17 -8.04 -20.91
C THR A 383 -23.09 -8.41 -21.93
N ARG A 384 -23.48 -8.95 -23.09
CA ARG A 384 -22.62 -9.31 -24.20
C ARG A 384 -22.24 -8.04 -24.95
N GLY A 385 -21.23 -7.31 -24.47
CA GLY A 385 -20.73 -6.11 -25.12
C GLY A 385 -20.53 -6.35 -26.62
N SER A 386 -21.13 -5.51 -27.46
CA SER A 386 -21.18 -5.69 -28.92
C SER A 386 -19.77 -5.73 -29.52
N SER A 387 -19.31 -6.92 -29.92
CA SER A 387 -18.06 -7.09 -30.66
C SER A 387 -18.24 -7.02 -32.19
N THR A 388 -19.46 -6.78 -32.67
CA THR A 388 -19.76 -6.60 -34.09
C THR A 388 -20.11 -5.15 -34.39
N SER A 389 -19.28 -4.53 -35.23
CA SER A 389 -19.44 -3.23 -35.86
C SER A 389 -20.57 -3.21 -36.90
N SER A 390 -21.79 -3.60 -36.51
CA SER A 390 -22.99 -3.47 -37.33
C SER A 390 -23.90 -2.40 -36.73
N SER A 391 -24.06 -1.35 -37.49
CA SER A 391 -24.71 -0.06 -37.23
C SER A 391 -26.23 -0.13 -37.03
N SER A 392 -26.69 -0.88 -36.03
CA SER A 392 -28.06 -0.82 -35.54
C SER A 392 -28.08 -0.62 -34.02
N SER A 393 -28.48 0.60 -33.66
CA SER A 393 -28.48 1.25 -32.36
C SER A 393 -29.28 0.51 -31.27
N SER A 394 -28.60 -0.35 -30.52
CA SER A 394 -28.93 -0.63 -29.12
C SER A 394 -27.65 -1.02 -28.41
N SER A 395 -26.86 -0.01 -28.06
CA SER A 395 -25.72 -0.13 -27.16
C SER A 395 -26.23 -0.62 -25.80
N SER A 396 -26.26 -1.93 -25.58
CA SER A 396 -26.53 -2.53 -24.28
C SER A 396 -25.39 -2.17 -23.33
N SER A 397 -25.49 -0.96 -22.74
CA SER A 397 -24.57 -0.49 -21.73
C SER A 397 -24.80 -1.29 -20.46
N ARG A 398 -23.73 -1.91 -19.94
CA ARG A 398 -23.77 -2.65 -18.69
C ARG A 398 -24.31 -1.74 -17.57
N THR A 399 -25.24 -2.26 -16.76
CA THR A 399 -25.83 -1.51 -15.64
C THR A 399 -24.74 -0.99 -14.69
N SER A 400 -24.97 0.16 -14.05
CA SER A 400 -24.06 0.63 -13.00
C SER A 400 -23.99 -0.37 -11.85
N VAL A 401 -22.88 -0.40 -11.12
CA VAL A 401 -22.72 -1.30 -9.95
C VAL A 401 -23.80 -1.01 -8.90
N SER A 402 -24.12 0.28 -8.69
CA SER A 402 -25.15 0.69 -7.73
C SER A 402 -26.54 0.21 -8.12
N ASP A 403 -26.91 0.31 -9.39
CA ASP A 403 -28.23 -0.14 -9.87
C ASP A 403 -28.38 -1.66 -9.81
N GLU A 404 -27.30 -2.39 -10.09
CA GLU A 404 -27.27 -3.85 -9.99
C GLU A 404 -27.43 -4.31 -8.55
N VAL A 405 -26.71 -3.71 -7.60
CA VAL A 405 -26.89 -3.98 -6.17
C VAL A 405 -28.29 -3.59 -5.70
N GLY A 406 -28.84 -2.49 -6.23
CA GLY A 406 -30.22 -2.08 -5.98
C GLY A 406 -31.24 -3.11 -6.47
N TYR A 407 -31.00 -3.72 -7.64
CA TYR A 407 -31.82 -4.83 -8.16
C TYR A 407 -31.74 -6.06 -7.27
N TRP A 408 -30.53 -6.52 -6.92
CA TRP A 408 -30.34 -7.65 -6.00
C TRP A 408 -31.09 -7.44 -4.68
N SER A 409 -31.00 -6.23 -4.13
CA SER A 409 -31.66 -5.87 -2.87
C SER A 409 -33.19 -5.90 -2.99
N ARG A 410 -33.76 -5.52 -4.13
CA ARG A 410 -35.21 -5.59 -4.39
C ARG A 410 -35.70 -7.03 -4.52
N GLU A 411 -34.90 -7.91 -5.11
CA GLU A 411 -35.20 -9.35 -5.20
C GLU A 411 -34.91 -10.11 -3.88
N GLY A 412 -34.65 -9.41 -2.77
CA GLY A 412 -34.50 -10.02 -1.45
C GLY A 412 -33.09 -10.54 -1.14
N ILE A 413 -32.11 -10.32 -2.02
CA ILE A 413 -30.71 -10.69 -1.76
C ILE A 413 -30.10 -9.73 -0.73
N ARG A 414 -29.38 -10.28 0.24
CA ARG A 414 -28.80 -9.53 1.38
C ARG A 414 -27.30 -9.71 1.51
N HIS A 415 -26.79 -10.89 1.19
CA HIS A 415 -25.38 -11.19 1.29
C HIS A 415 -24.96 -12.13 0.15
N PHE A 416 -23.65 -12.28 -0.01
CA PHE A 416 -23.08 -13.19 -0.98
C PHE A 416 -22.02 -14.03 -0.25
N THR A 417 -22.39 -15.24 0.15
CA THR A 417 -21.52 -16.14 0.91
C THR A 417 -21.28 -17.38 0.09
N MET A 418 -20.00 -17.69 -0.15
CA MET A 418 -19.56 -18.89 -0.85
C MET A 418 -19.43 -20.06 0.13
N GLN A 419 -19.53 -21.28 -0.38
CA GLN A 419 -19.26 -22.49 0.41
C GLN A 419 -17.76 -22.68 0.63
N TRP A 420 -17.42 -23.21 1.80
CA TRP A 420 -16.03 -23.54 2.13
C TRP A 420 -15.45 -24.56 1.15
N GLN A 421 -14.17 -24.43 0.85
CA GLN A 421 -13.44 -25.32 -0.06
C GLN A 421 -11.94 -25.36 0.22
N ASN A 422 -11.28 -26.39 -0.29
CA ASN A 422 -9.81 -26.55 -0.30
C ASN A 422 -9.21 -26.92 -1.67
N PHE A 423 -9.98 -26.82 -2.75
CA PHE A 423 -9.49 -27.03 -4.12
C PHE A 423 -8.73 -25.85 -4.72
N LYS A 424 -8.77 -24.69 -4.07
CA LYS A 424 -7.97 -23.51 -4.41
C LYS A 424 -7.53 -22.75 -3.15
N SER A 425 -6.32 -22.25 -3.19
CA SER A 425 -5.82 -21.24 -2.25
C SER A 425 -6.29 -19.87 -2.72
N VAL A 426 -6.92 -19.11 -1.81
CA VAL A 426 -7.36 -17.74 -2.07
C VAL A 426 -6.17 -16.81 -1.83
N GLY A 427 -5.84 -15.99 -2.82
CA GLY A 427 -4.82 -14.96 -2.69
C GLY A 427 -5.39 -13.70 -2.04
N VAL A 428 -4.55 -12.97 -1.31
CA VAL A 428 -4.88 -11.66 -0.74
C VAL A 428 -3.75 -10.70 -1.04
N VAL A 429 -4.11 -9.50 -1.49
CA VAL A 429 -3.18 -8.38 -1.66
C VAL A 429 -3.69 -7.25 -0.78
N GLU A 430 -2.92 -6.91 0.23
CA GLU A 430 -3.24 -5.84 1.18
C GLU A 430 -2.09 -4.85 1.23
N TYR A 431 -2.45 -3.58 1.25
CA TYR A 431 -1.54 -2.46 1.41
C TYR A 431 -2.17 -1.43 2.32
N PHE A 432 -1.33 -0.68 3.03
CA PHE A 432 -1.75 0.55 3.70
C PHE A 432 -1.10 1.74 3.00
N GLN A 433 -1.77 2.89 3.07
CA GLN A 433 -1.30 4.09 2.38
C GLN A 433 -0.70 5.07 3.38
N VAL A 434 0.50 5.56 3.07
CA VAL A 434 1.08 6.73 3.75
C VAL A 434 0.87 7.94 2.86
N VAL A 435 0.06 8.89 3.34
CA VAL A 435 -0.21 10.15 2.63
C VAL A 435 0.67 11.24 3.21
N ASN A 436 1.55 11.82 2.40
CA ASN A 436 2.44 12.89 2.84
C ASN A 436 1.72 14.25 2.91
N ALA A 437 2.41 15.28 3.41
CA ALA A 437 1.86 16.63 3.56
C ALA A 437 1.43 17.30 2.24
N PHE A 438 1.87 16.79 1.08
CA PHE A 438 1.49 17.28 -0.24
C PHE A 438 0.26 16.56 -0.81
N GLY A 439 -0.30 15.59 -0.09
CA GLY A 439 -1.41 14.76 -0.54
C GLY A 439 -1.01 13.61 -1.47
N VAL A 440 0.28 13.30 -1.60
CA VAL A 440 0.76 12.15 -2.37
C VAL A 440 0.65 10.91 -1.49
N ALA A 441 -0.06 9.90 -1.98
CA ALA A 441 -0.23 8.62 -1.32
C ALA A 441 0.81 7.62 -1.82
N TYR A 442 1.38 6.86 -0.90
CA TYR A 442 2.31 5.77 -1.18
C TYR A 442 1.78 4.46 -0.60
N ASP A 443 1.69 3.44 -1.43
CA ASP A 443 1.19 2.13 -1.04
C ASP A 443 2.34 1.29 -0.47
N LEU A 444 2.16 0.81 0.77
CA LEU A 444 3.07 -0.11 1.43
C LEU A 444 2.39 -1.47 1.59
N THR A 445 2.94 -2.49 0.93
CA THR A 445 2.40 -3.85 0.92
C THR A 445 2.51 -4.50 2.30
N LEU A 446 1.37 -4.96 2.83
CA LEU A 446 1.28 -5.77 4.05
C LEU A 446 1.41 -7.26 3.74
N LYS A 447 0.64 -7.71 2.74
CA LYS A 447 0.50 -9.11 2.37
C LYS A 447 0.33 -9.19 0.86
N ASP A 448 1.03 -10.12 0.23
CA ASP A 448 0.86 -10.47 -1.17
C ASP A 448 0.93 -11.99 -1.30
N THR A 449 -0.24 -12.62 -1.32
CA THR A 449 -0.36 -14.06 -1.54
C THR A 449 -1.07 -14.32 -2.86
N LYS A 450 -0.50 -15.24 -3.64
CA LYS A 450 -1.05 -15.63 -4.94
C LYS A 450 -2.10 -16.71 -4.78
N SER A 451 -3.16 -16.62 -5.58
CA SER A 451 -4.14 -17.70 -5.68
C SER A 451 -3.63 -18.86 -6.55
N SER A 452 -3.96 -20.09 -6.17
CA SER A 452 -3.59 -21.30 -6.94
C SER A 452 -4.65 -22.39 -6.82
N PHE A 453 -4.77 -23.23 -7.85
CA PHE A 453 -5.61 -24.43 -7.79
C PHE A 453 -4.80 -25.64 -7.31
N HIS A 454 -5.43 -26.54 -6.57
CA HIS A 454 -4.85 -27.76 -6.02
C HIS A 454 -5.77 -28.97 -6.27
N LEU A 455 -6.15 -29.19 -7.52
CA LEU A 455 -7.19 -30.16 -7.89
C LEU A 455 -6.84 -31.62 -7.59
N ASP A 456 -5.54 -31.94 -7.54
CA ASP A 456 -5.06 -33.31 -7.32
C ASP A 456 -5.04 -33.71 -5.83
N THR A 457 -4.96 -32.73 -4.91
CA THR A 457 -4.83 -32.97 -3.47
C THR A 457 -6.06 -32.56 -2.66
N GLN A 458 -7.01 -31.87 -3.29
CA GLN A 458 -8.23 -31.40 -2.66
C GLN A 458 -9.18 -32.51 -2.24
N THR A 459 -10.01 -32.22 -1.24
CA THR A 459 -11.01 -33.16 -0.72
C THR A 459 -12.43 -32.58 -0.68
N SER A 460 -12.56 -31.26 -0.66
CA SER A 460 -13.84 -30.54 -0.55
C SER A 460 -14.83 -30.81 -1.69
N ARG A 461 -14.36 -31.14 -2.90
CA ARG A 461 -15.26 -31.45 -4.04
C ARG A 461 -16.12 -32.69 -3.82
N LYS A 462 -15.78 -33.54 -2.84
CA LYS A 462 -16.60 -34.68 -2.40
C LYS A 462 -17.89 -34.20 -1.73
N LEU A 463 -17.81 -33.12 -0.94
CA LEU A 463 -18.96 -32.54 -0.26
C LEU A 463 -19.89 -31.82 -1.23
N SER A 464 -19.29 -31.05 -2.14
CA SER A 464 -19.97 -30.29 -3.18
C SER A 464 -19.16 -30.29 -4.47
N TRP A 465 -19.73 -30.83 -5.55
CA TRP A 465 -19.00 -30.94 -6.82
C TRP A 465 -18.80 -29.60 -7.55
N GLY A 466 -19.58 -28.57 -7.17
CA GLY A 466 -19.66 -27.25 -7.79
C GLY A 466 -20.18 -27.26 -9.24
N LEU A 467 -20.41 -26.09 -9.83
CA LEU A 467 -20.92 -25.96 -11.20
C LEU A 467 -19.95 -26.51 -12.24
N VAL A 468 -18.65 -26.43 -12.01
CA VAL A 468 -17.65 -27.03 -12.90
C VAL A 468 -17.83 -28.56 -13.00
N GLY A 469 -18.15 -29.23 -11.89
CA GLY A 469 -18.44 -30.66 -11.89
C GLY A 469 -19.74 -30.97 -12.64
N ASP A 470 -20.76 -30.13 -12.44
CA ASP A 470 -22.06 -30.28 -13.12
C ASP A 470 -21.93 -30.12 -14.65
N PHE A 471 -21.16 -29.12 -15.12
CA PHE A 471 -20.88 -28.91 -16.54
C PHE A 471 -20.07 -30.05 -17.16
N ASP A 472 -19.05 -30.55 -16.44
CA ASP A 472 -18.28 -31.71 -16.89
C ASP A 472 -19.16 -32.97 -16.96
N ALA A 473 -20.05 -33.16 -15.98
CA ALA A 473 -20.99 -34.27 -15.95
C ALA A 473 -21.94 -34.27 -17.15
N VAL A 474 -22.58 -33.12 -17.41
CA VAL A 474 -23.52 -32.93 -18.52
C VAL A 474 -22.84 -33.12 -19.87
N THR A 475 -21.66 -32.54 -20.06
CA THR A 475 -20.95 -32.59 -21.36
C THR A 475 -20.31 -33.95 -21.65
N ARG A 476 -19.75 -34.62 -20.65
CA ARG A 476 -19.10 -35.94 -20.85
C ARG A 476 -20.09 -37.09 -20.86
N TYR A 477 -21.05 -37.09 -19.94
CA TYR A 477 -21.93 -38.24 -19.72
C TYR A 477 -23.36 -38.02 -20.20
N GLY A 478 -23.77 -36.77 -20.46
CA GLY A 478 -25.17 -36.46 -20.76
C GLY A 478 -25.72 -37.19 -21.98
N LEU A 479 -24.89 -37.39 -23.01
CA LEU A 479 -25.27 -38.12 -24.22
C LEU A 479 -25.46 -39.63 -23.96
N ALA A 480 -24.65 -40.23 -23.08
CA ALA A 480 -24.77 -41.63 -22.69
C ALA A 480 -25.96 -41.88 -21.75
N LEU A 481 -26.28 -40.92 -20.89
CA LEU A 481 -27.42 -40.98 -19.97
C LEU A 481 -28.75 -40.59 -20.62
N GLY A 482 -28.72 -39.93 -21.78
CA GLY A 482 -29.89 -39.30 -22.38
C GLY A 482 -30.48 -38.15 -21.53
N LYS A 483 -29.74 -37.68 -20.52
CA LYS A 483 -30.13 -36.66 -19.55
C LYS A 483 -28.98 -35.67 -19.41
N SER A 484 -29.23 -34.39 -19.64
CA SER A 484 -28.18 -33.38 -19.77
C SER A 484 -28.57 -32.02 -19.16
N SER A 485 -29.72 -31.91 -18.51
CA SER A 485 -30.19 -30.69 -17.89
C SER A 485 -29.80 -30.60 -16.41
N LEU A 486 -29.48 -29.39 -15.94
CA LEU A 486 -29.35 -29.05 -14.53
C LEU A 486 -30.62 -28.38 -13.96
N VAL A 487 -31.60 -28.07 -14.81
CA VAL A 487 -32.90 -27.55 -14.37
C VAL A 487 -33.73 -28.72 -13.88
N ARG A 488 -34.03 -28.75 -12.59
CA ARG A 488 -34.70 -29.88 -11.92
C ARG A 488 -36.08 -30.18 -12.50
N GLY A 489 -36.80 -29.16 -12.97
CA GLY A 489 -38.11 -29.31 -13.61
C GLY A 489 -38.07 -29.86 -15.04
N SER A 490 -36.88 -30.05 -15.63
CA SER A 490 -36.74 -30.59 -16.98
C SER A 490 -36.93 -32.11 -17.00
N ALA A 491 -37.55 -32.63 -18.07
CA ALA A 491 -37.60 -34.07 -18.33
C ALA A 491 -36.20 -34.69 -18.53
N ASN A 492 -35.19 -33.87 -18.86
CA ASN A 492 -33.81 -34.30 -19.12
C ASN A 492 -32.88 -34.06 -17.92
N TYR A 493 -33.42 -33.87 -16.70
CA TYR A 493 -32.62 -33.59 -15.52
C TYR A 493 -31.62 -34.73 -15.18
N VAL A 494 -30.34 -34.39 -15.03
CA VAL A 494 -29.23 -35.36 -14.99
C VAL A 494 -29.13 -36.17 -13.68
N TYR A 495 -29.63 -35.66 -12.55
CA TYR A 495 -29.52 -36.30 -11.24
C TYR A 495 -30.84 -36.91 -10.74
N ASP A 496 -31.71 -37.31 -11.65
CA ASP A 496 -33.01 -37.90 -11.32
C ASP A 496 -32.87 -39.37 -10.88
N GLY A 497 -33.30 -39.67 -9.65
CA GLY A 497 -33.37 -41.01 -9.06
C GLY A 497 -32.83 -41.10 -7.62
N ASP A 498 -33.39 -42.01 -6.83
CA ASP A 498 -33.11 -42.17 -5.38
C ASP A 498 -32.26 -43.42 -5.05
N GLN A 499 -31.48 -43.90 -6.01
CA GLN A 499 -30.63 -45.08 -5.84
C GLN A 499 -29.46 -44.82 -4.89
N VAL A 500 -28.82 -45.88 -4.40
CA VAL A 500 -27.56 -45.80 -3.63
C VAL A 500 -26.49 -46.62 -4.36
N PRO A 501 -25.42 -46.00 -4.87
CA PRO A 501 -25.14 -44.56 -4.88
C PRO A 501 -26.17 -43.78 -5.71
N SER A 502 -26.45 -42.53 -5.34
CA SER A 502 -27.33 -41.66 -6.13
C SER A 502 -26.72 -41.42 -7.53
N PRO A 503 -27.50 -41.02 -8.56
CA PRO A 503 -26.94 -40.73 -9.88
C PRO A 503 -25.77 -39.73 -9.85
N LEU A 504 -25.83 -38.74 -8.95
CA LEU A 504 -24.72 -37.81 -8.69
C LEU A 504 -23.50 -38.54 -8.12
N GLU A 505 -23.67 -39.33 -7.06
CA GLU A 505 -22.58 -40.10 -6.45
C GLU A 505 -21.96 -41.09 -7.45
N ALA A 506 -22.77 -41.75 -8.28
CA ALA A 506 -22.32 -42.66 -9.33
C ALA A 506 -21.44 -41.93 -10.36
N LEU A 507 -21.82 -40.72 -10.78
CA LEU A 507 -21.01 -39.89 -11.68
C LEU A 507 -19.73 -39.40 -11.01
N MET A 508 -19.78 -39.05 -9.72
CA MET A 508 -18.60 -38.66 -8.96
C MET A 508 -17.64 -39.84 -8.76
N ILE A 509 -18.13 -41.07 -8.62
CA ILE A 509 -17.33 -42.31 -8.61
C ILE A 509 -16.72 -42.54 -10.00
N ALA A 510 -17.53 -42.42 -11.08
CA ALA A 510 -17.08 -42.63 -12.45
C ALA A 510 -15.98 -41.65 -12.90
N ASN A 511 -16.00 -40.42 -12.39
CA ASN A 511 -14.96 -39.39 -12.63
C ASN A 511 -13.84 -39.41 -11.57
N GLY A 512 -13.83 -40.39 -10.66
CA GLY A 512 -12.79 -40.53 -9.63
C GLY A 512 -12.77 -39.46 -8.55
N THR A 513 -13.79 -38.61 -8.44
CA THR A 513 -13.93 -37.64 -7.34
C THR A 513 -14.23 -38.35 -6.02
N LEU A 514 -15.05 -39.41 -6.07
CA LEU A 514 -15.33 -40.29 -4.94
C LEU A 514 -14.71 -41.67 -5.18
N VAL A 515 -14.28 -42.29 -4.09
CA VAL A 515 -13.98 -43.73 -4.11
C VAL A 515 -15.30 -44.49 -4.13
N ASP A 516 -15.33 -45.64 -4.79
CA ASP A 516 -16.49 -46.52 -4.73
C ASP A 516 -16.64 -47.10 -3.32
N PHE A 517 -17.50 -46.48 -2.53
CA PHE A 517 -17.77 -46.85 -1.15
C PHE A 517 -18.73 -48.04 -1.02
N THR A 518 -19.30 -48.52 -2.13
CA THR A 518 -20.20 -49.68 -2.12
C THR A 518 -19.45 -51.00 -2.16
N VAL A 519 -18.21 -50.99 -2.63
CA VAL A 519 -17.35 -52.16 -2.66
C VAL A 519 -16.63 -52.28 -1.32
N PRO A 520 -16.80 -53.37 -0.57
CA PRO A 520 -16.03 -53.61 0.65
C PRO A 520 -14.55 -53.67 0.29
N VAL A 521 -13.73 -52.83 0.93
CA VAL A 521 -12.30 -52.81 0.64
C VAL A 521 -11.64 -53.98 1.38
N THR A 522 -11.31 -55.03 0.65
CA THR A 522 -10.37 -56.06 1.13
C THR A 522 -8.97 -55.50 0.92
N ASN A 523 -8.20 -55.20 1.99
CA ASN A 523 -6.75 -55.41 2.07
C ASN A 523 -6.07 -54.81 3.32
N VAL A 524 -4.96 -55.48 3.69
CA VAL A 524 -3.90 -55.27 4.72
C VAL A 524 -4.14 -55.88 6.11
N PHE A 525 -5.38 -55.95 6.62
CA PHE A 525 -5.70 -56.70 7.84
C PHE A 525 -6.87 -57.66 7.61
N PRO A 526 -6.98 -58.78 8.36
CA PRO A 526 -8.10 -59.72 8.27
C PRO A 526 -9.44 -59.16 8.81
N VAL A 527 -9.53 -57.85 9.05
CA VAL A 527 -10.72 -57.15 9.54
C VAL A 527 -11.29 -56.31 8.40
N GLN A 528 -12.52 -56.59 8.00
CA GLN A 528 -13.30 -55.68 7.15
C GLN A 528 -13.65 -54.44 7.99
N VAL A 529 -13.00 -53.32 7.71
CA VAL A 529 -13.41 -52.02 8.25
C VAL A 529 -14.37 -51.39 7.24
N PRO A 530 -15.56 -50.92 7.65
CA PRO A 530 -16.44 -50.14 6.78
C PRO A 530 -15.68 -48.95 6.19
N SER A 531 -15.97 -48.58 4.93
CA SER A 531 -15.36 -47.38 4.37
C SER A 531 -15.78 -46.16 5.19
N THR A 532 -14.82 -45.32 5.58
CA THR A 532 -15.09 -44.05 6.27
C THR A 532 -16.05 -43.18 5.46
N ALA A 533 -15.99 -43.32 4.13
CA ALA A 533 -16.89 -42.67 3.20
C ALA A 533 -18.36 -43.12 3.35
N LEU A 534 -18.62 -44.42 3.53
CA LEU A 534 -19.98 -44.92 3.78
C LEU A 534 -20.51 -44.40 5.11
N LEU A 535 -19.67 -44.36 6.15
CA LEU A 535 -20.07 -43.86 7.47
C LEU A 535 -20.41 -42.36 7.43
N LEU A 536 -19.59 -41.54 6.77
CA LEU A 536 -19.90 -40.12 6.58
C LEU A 536 -21.21 -39.94 5.83
N ARG A 537 -21.43 -40.73 4.77
CA ARG A 537 -22.67 -40.70 3.99
C ARG A 537 -23.90 -41.03 4.84
N GLN A 538 -23.80 -41.98 5.76
CA GLN A 538 -24.90 -42.38 6.65
C GLN A 538 -25.18 -41.35 7.75
N LEU A 539 -24.14 -40.72 8.29
CA LEU A 539 -24.27 -39.76 9.40
C LEU A 539 -24.66 -38.35 8.93
N ILE A 540 -24.06 -37.87 7.83
CA ILE A 540 -24.24 -36.49 7.35
C ILE A 540 -25.19 -36.43 6.15
N GLY A 541 -25.01 -37.32 5.18
CA GLY A 541 -25.87 -37.41 4.00
C GLY A 541 -25.12 -37.69 2.70
N PRO A 542 -25.84 -37.75 1.57
CA PRO A 542 -25.28 -38.07 0.26
C PRO A 542 -24.20 -37.09 -0.19
N TYR A 543 -23.10 -37.61 -0.73
CA TYR A 543 -22.02 -36.79 -1.26
C TYR A 543 -22.49 -35.91 -2.43
N GLY A 544 -21.79 -34.80 -2.64
CA GLY A 544 -22.15 -33.79 -3.64
C GLY A 544 -23.37 -32.93 -3.28
N THR A 545 -24.05 -33.20 -2.17
CA THR A 545 -25.19 -32.41 -1.66
C THR A 545 -25.01 -31.91 -0.22
N ILE A 546 -23.79 -32.01 0.32
CA ILE A 546 -23.44 -31.56 1.67
C ILE A 546 -23.08 -30.07 1.60
N ASP A 547 -23.72 -29.25 2.43
CA ASP A 547 -23.45 -27.82 2.49
C ASP A 547 -22.36 -27.52 3.52
N THR A 548 -21.27 -26.88 3.09
CA THR A 548 -20.18 -26.46 3.97
C THR A 548 -20.03 -24.95 4.00
N TRP A 549 -20.06 -24.39 5.20
CA TRP A 549 -19.95 -22.95 5.44
C TRP A 549 -18.80 -22.66 6.40
N HIS A 550 -18.11 -21.56 6.17
CA HIS A 550 -17.16 -21.03 7.14
C HIS A 550 -17.94 -20.42 8.31
N VAL A 551 -17.63 -20.85 9.53
CA VAL A 551 -18.17 -20.24 10.75
C VAL A 551 -17.26 -19.07 11.12
N PRO A 552 -17.72 -17.82 11.06
CA PRO A 552 -16.89 -16.67 11.37
C PRO A 552 -16.57 -16.60 12.85
N VAL A 553 -15.43 -16.00 13.18
CA VAL A 553 -15.04 -15.76 14.58
C VAL A 553 -16.07 -14.82 15.24
N PRO A 554 -16.63 -15.17 16.41
CA PRO A 554 -17.59 -14.30 17.09
C PRO A 554 -16.97 -12.95 17.45
N THR A 555 -17.75 -11.88 17.28
CA THR A 555 -17.28 -10.51 17.54
C THR A 555 -16.96 -10.29 19.01
N SER A 556 -17.64 -10.99 19.93
CA SER A 556 -17.29 -10.95 21.36
C SER A 556 -15.89 -11.48 21.62
N LEU A 557 -15.45 -12.53 20.92
CA LEU A 557 -14.11 -13.10 21.05
C LEU A 557 -13.06 -12.15 20.48
N GLN A 558 -13.34 -11.48 19.36
CA GLN A 558 -12.47 -10.43 18.81
C GLN A 558 -12.32 -9.26 19.80
N GLN A 559 -13.43 -8.79 20.38
CA GLN A 559 -13.41 -7.71 21.38
C GLN A 559 -12.69 -8.10 22.67
N PHE A 560 -12.88 -9.34 23.14
CA PHE A 560 -12.19 -9.87 24.30
C PHE A 560 -10.68 -9.94 24.06
N THR A 561 -10.26 -10.52 22.94
CA THR A 561 -8.83 -10.60 22.60
C THR A 561 -8.21 -9.22 22.46
N ALA A 562 -8.87 -8.29 21.78
CA ALA A 562 -8.45 -6.88 21.69
C ALA A 562 -8.28 -6.25 23.09
N SER A 563 -9.31 -6.36 23.94
CA SER A 563 -9.30 -5.74 25.28
C SER A 563 -8.18 -6.31 26.16
N VAL A 564 -7.94 -7.63 26.10
CA VAL A 564 -6.85 -8.25 26.85
C VAL A 564 -5.48 -7.84 26.28
N THR A 565 -5.32 -7.78 24.95
CA THR A 565 -4.09 -7.29 24.32
C THR A 565 -3.77 -5.87 24.76
N GLU A 566 -4.71 -4.96 24.56
CA GLU A 566 -4.59 -3.53 24.90
C GLU A 566 -4.23 -3.34 26.37
N PHE A 567 -4.90 -4.07 27.27
CA PHE A 567 -4.62 -4.04 28.70
C PHE A 567 -3.18 -4.50 29.03
N ILE A 568 -2.76 -5.65 28.50
CA ILE A 568 -1.43 -6.21 28.78
C ILE A 568 -0.34 -5.28 28.24
N VAL A 569 -0.50 -4.82 26.99
CA VAL A 569 0.46 -3.93 26.33
C VAL A 569 0.60 -2.63 27.11
N ALA A 570 -0.52 -1.95 27.41
CA ALA A 570 -0.50 -0.70 28.15
C ALA A 570 0.11 -0.88 29.56
N THR A 571 -0.24 -1.97 30.24
CA THR A 571 0.29 -2.26 31.58
C THR A 571 1.79 -2.53 31.54
N LEU A 572 2.27 -3.40 30.65
CA LEU A 572 3.69 -3.72 30.54
C LEU A 572 4.54 -2.50 30.17
N ALA A 573 4.04 -1.66 29.27
CA ALA A 573 4.72 -0.44 28.87
C ALA A 573 4.91 0.56 30.04
N SER A 574 4.04 0.50 31.06
CA SER A 574 4.18 1.31 32.28
C SER A 574 5.11 0.70 33.35
N LYS A 575 5.50 -0.57 33.22
CA LYS A 575 6.29 -1.30 34.22
C LYS A 575 7.81 -1.18 33.96
N PRO A 576 8.65 -1.39 34.99
CA PRO A 576 10.11 -1.38 34.82
C PRO A 576 10.59 -2.43 33.82
N ALA A 577 11.74 -2.17 33.17
CA ALA A 577 12.34 -3.06 32.17
C ALA A 577 12.54 -4.50 32.68
N GLN A 578 12.78 -4.70 33.98
CA GLN A 578 12.90 -6.04 34.56
C GLN A 578 11.61 -6.87 34.38
N VAL A 579 10.44 -6.27 34.58
CA VAL A 579 9.14 -6.92 34.43
C VAL A 579 8.86 -7.25 32.95
N GLN A 580 9.26 -6.35 32.05
CA GLN A 580 9.17 -6.56 30.61
C GLN A 580 10.09 -7.70 30.15
N THR A 581 11.31 -7.79 30.69
CA THR A 581 12.22 -8.92 30.40
C THR A 581 11.63 -10.24 30.87
N MET A 582 11.04 -10.29 32.07
CA MET A 582 10.38 -11.49 32.59
C MET A 582 9.27 -12.00 31.67
N TRP A 583 8.50 -11.09 31.03
CA TRP A 583 7.50 -11.46 30.02
C TRP A 583 8.12 -12.20 28.84
N THR A 584 9.21 -11.65 28.27
CA THR A 584 9.89 -12.23 27.11
C THR A 584 10.59 -13.56 27.40
N THR A 585 10.82 -13.88 28.67
CA THR A 585 11.48 -15.11 29.12
C THR A 585 10.52 -16.10 29.80
N LEU A 586 9.20 -15.91 29.66
CA LEU A 586 8.24 -16.88 30.17
C LEU A 586 8.51 -18.26 29.53
N PRO A 587 8.47 -19.36 30.31
CA PRO A 587 8.63 -20.70 29.76
C PRO A 587 7.39 -21.02 28.93
N ILE A 588 7.53 -21.08 27.61
CA ILE A 588 6.43 -21.40 26.69
C ILE A 588 6.69 -22.76 26.03
N VAL A 589 5.75 -23.69 26.21
CA VAL A 589 5.67 -24.90 25.39
C VAL A 589 4.97 -24.50 24.09
N HIS A 590 5.74 -24.35 23.01
CA HIS A 590 5.24 -23.74 21.77
C HIS A 590 4.19 -24.55 21.03
N VAL A 591 4.15 -25.88 21.21
CA VAL A 591 3.20 -26.76 20.51
C VAL A 591 2.46 -27.58 21.56
N LEU A 592 1.14 -27.38 21.64
CA LEU A 592 0.25 -28.14 22.52
C LEU A 592 -0.62 -29.06 21.68
N ARG A 593 -0.87 -30.29 22.15
CA ARG A 593 -1.68 -31.30 21.44
C ARG A 593 -2.83 -31.78 22.31
N PRO A 594 -3.82 -30.91 22.57
CA PRO A 594 -4.93 -31.28 23.44
C PRO A 594 -5.71 -32.46 22.85
N THR A 595 -5.86 -33.53 23.62
CA THR A 595 -6.71 -34.67 23.25
C THR A 595 -7.93 -34.73 24.18
N PRO A 596 -9.17 -34.67 23.65
CA PRO A 596 -10.37 -34.80 24.48
C PRO A 596 -10.35 -36.08 25.32
N PRO A 597 -10.74 -36.05 26.61
CA PRO A 597 -10.64 -37.21 27.50
C PRO A 597 -11.31 -38.48 26.95
N GLY A 598 -12.45 -38.33 26.27
CA GLY A 598 -13.19 -39.44 25.67
C GLY A 598 -12.49 -40.14 24.51
N LEU A 599 -11.40 -39.57 23.98
CA LEU A 599 -10.64 -40.09 22.84
C LEU A 599 -9.27 -40.67 23.26
N VAL A 600 -8.82 -40.43 24.50
CA VAL A 600 -7.48 -40.83 24.98
C VAL A 600 -7.31 -42.35 24.98
N ASP A 601 -8.36 -43.10 25.29
CA ASP A 601 -8.32 -44.57 25.40
C ASP A 601 -8.56 -45.31 24.06
N TRP A 602 -8.79 -44.57 22.97
CA TRP A 602 -9.13 -45.16 21.67
C TRP A 602 -7.96 -45.15 20.69
N ASN A 603 -7.84 -46.22 19.91
CA ASN A 603 -6.98 -46.24 18.72
C ASN A 603 -7.72 -45.56 17.58
N LEU A 604 -7.52 -44.25 17.43
CA LEU A 604 -8.25 -43.47 16.45
C LEU A 604 -7.77 -43.78 15.03
N VAL A 605 -8.70 -43.91 14.09
CA VAL A 605 -8.43 -44.05 12.66
C VAL A 605 -9.02 -42.84 11.94
N GLY A 606 -8.37 -42.36 10.88
CA GLY A 606 -8.89 -41.21 10.13
C GLY A 606 -8.27 -39.88 10.54
N GLY A 607 -9.14 -38.93 10.91
CA GLY A 607 -8.86 -37.50 10.96
C GLY A 607 -9.70 -36.77 9.94
N ASN A 608 -9.23 -36.72 8.70
CA ASN A 608 -10.02 -36.14 7.61
C ASN A 608 -11.18 -37.06 7.21
N LEU A 609 -12.39 -36.66 7.58
CA LEU A 609 -13.64 -37.33 7.24
C LEU A 609 -13.83 -37.52 5.71
N LEU A 610 -13.10 -36.76 4.89
CA LEU A 610 -13.16 -36.81 3.43
C LEU A 610 -12.13 -37.76 2.84
N CYS A 611 -11.36 -38.47 3.66
CA CYS A 611 -10.28 -39.36 3.24
C CYS A 611 -10.44 -40.75 3.85
N ASP A 612 -10.19 -41.78 3.05
CA ASP A 612 -10.25 -43.17 3.52
C ASP A 612 -8.89 -43.59 4.09
N TYR A 613 -8.58 -43.14 5.32
CA TYR A 613 -7.37 -43.55 6.04
C TYR A 613 -7.58 -44.84 6.81
N LYS A 614 -6.51 -45.65 6.91
CA LYS A 614 -6.59 -47.03 7.44
C LYS A 614 -5.56 -47.35 8.52
N TRP A 615 -4.82 -46.36 9.01
CA TRP A 615 -3.74 -46.55 9.99
C TRP A 615 -4.14 -45.96 11.34
N PRO A 616 -4.36 -46.80 12.38
CA PRO A 616 -4.67 -46.30 13.72
C PRO A 616 -3.45 -45.60 14.33
N ARG A 617 -3.66 -44.45 14.99
CA ARG A 617 -2.67 -43.84 15.90
C ARG A 617 -3.35 -43.23 17.12
N VAL A 618 -2.55 -43.07 18.18
CA VAL A 618 -2.93 -42.39 19.42
C VAL A 618 -2.58 -40.91 19.29
N ALA A 619 -3.45 -40.12 18.64
CA ALA A 619 -3.40 -38.65 18.61
C ALA A 619 -4.68 -38.08 18.01
N MET A 620 -5.07 -36.85 18.40
CA MET A 620 -6.09 -36.10 17.67
C MET A 620 -5.54 -35.72 16.29
N PHE A 621 -6.12 -36.30 15.24
CA PHE A 621 -5.71 -36.00 13.87
C PHE A 621 -6.33 -34.69 13.41
N SER A 622 -5.64 -34.02 12.48
CA SER A 622 -6.27 -32.93 11.76
C SER A 622 -7.50 -33.42 11.04
N PHE A 623 -8.60 -32.70 11.24
CA PHE A 623 -9.89 -33.03 10.64
C PHE A 623 -9.79 -32.75 9.14
N TYR A 624 -10.39 -31.67 8.68
CA TYR A 624 -10.32 -31.25 7.29
C TYR A 624 -9.94 -29.79 7.24
N GLY A 625 -9.17 -29.41 6.23
CA GLY A 625 -8.58 -28.07 6.15
C GLY A 625 -8.07 -27.77 4.75
N VAL A 626 -7.68 -26.51 4.55
CA VAL A 626 -7.17 -26.02 3.26
C VAL A 626 -5.88 -26.74 2.85
N SER A 627 -5.08 -27.17 3.83
CA SER A 627 -3.80 -27.86 3.67
C SER A 627 -3.84 -29.37 3.95
N SER A 628 -5.02 -29.95 4.22
CA SER A 628 -5.15 -31.34 4.70
C SER A 628 -5.44 -32.32 3.55
N ALA A 629 -4.41 -32.65 2.78
CA ALA A 629 -4.49 -33.65 1.70
C ALA A 629 -4.57 -35.09 2.23
N CYS A 630 -5.26 -35.99 1.52
CA CYS A 630 -5.40 -37.40 1.92
C CYS A 630 -4.08 -38.19 1.98
N SER A 631 -3.00 -37.68 1.39
CA SER A 631 -1.66 -38.29 1.47
C SER A 631 -0.93 -37.95 2.78
N SER A 632 -1.41 -36.96 3.52
CA SER A 632 -0.75 -36.46 4.72
C SER A 632 -1.55 -36.84 5.96
N ILE A 633 -0.85 -37.35 6.98
CA ILE A 633 -1.42 -37.57 8.32
C ILE A 633 -0.91 -36.43 9.18
N LEU A 634 -1.81 -35.47 9.47
CA LEU A 634 -1.51 -34.31 10.29
C LEU A 634 -2.15 -34.50 11.67
N ALA A 635 -1.52 -34.01 12.72
CA ALA A 635 -2.11 -33.95 14.06
C ALA A 635 -2.60 -32.52 14.33
N GLU A 636 -3.76 -32.40 14.99
CA GLU A 636 -4.19 -31.09 15.50
C GLU A 636 -3.23 -30.64 16.60
N HIS A 637 -2.87 -29.37 16.56
CA HIS A 637 -2.04 -28.75 17.57
C HIS A 637 -2.39 -27.27 17.70
N ILE A 638 -2.04 -26.71 18.84
CA ILE A 638 -2.16 -25.28 19.13
C ILE A 638 -0.76 -24.71 19.27
N ASP A 639 -0.44 -23.72 18.44
CA ASP A 639 0.78 -22.93 18.59
C ASP A 639 0.59 -21.91 19.72
N ALA A 640 1.31 -22.10 20.83
CA ALA A 640 1.20 -21.26 22.01
C ALA A 640 2.20 -20.10 22.01
N THR A 641 1.73 -18.95 22.46
CA THR A 641 2.51 -17.73 22.70
C THR A 641 2.22 -17.24 24.12
N ALA A 642 3.08 -16.38 24.66
CA ALA A 642 2.82 -15.76 25.97
C ALA A 642 1.44 -15.08 26.02
N MET A 643 1.04 -14.40 24.94
CA MET A 643 -0.29 -13.78 24.82
C MET A 643 -1.42 -14.82 24.84
N SER A 644 -1.31 -15.91 24.06
CA SER A 644 -2.38 -16.92 24.01
C SER A 644 -2.57 -17.66 25.34
N ILE A 645 -1.49 -17.88 26.10
CA ILE A 645 -1.56 -18.42 27.46
C ILE A 645 -2.25 -17.45 28.42
N VAL A 646 -2.00 -16.15 28.31
CA VAL A 646 -2.73 -15.18 29.14
C VAL A 646 -4.19 -15.08 28.73
N TYR A 647 -4.51 -15.11 27.43
CA TYR A 647 -5.90 -15.17 26.96
C TYR A 647 -6.64 -16.36 27.56
N SER A 648 -6.02 -17.55 27.59
CA SER A 648 -6.65 -18.74 28.14
C SER A 648 -6.84 -18.64 29.65
N LEU A 649 -5.85 -18.13 30.39
CA LEU A 649 -5.93 -17.93 31.84
C LEU A 649 -7.02 -16.91 32.24
N VAL A 650 -7.15 -15.82 31.50
CA VAL A 650 -8.26 -14.85 31.68
C VAL A 650 -9.58 -15.53 31.32
N GLY A 651 -9.61 -16.22 30.17
CA GLY A 651 -10.78 -16.86 29.60
C GLY A 651 -11.46 -17.84 30.54
N VAL A 652 -10.68 -18.72 31.19
CA VAL A 652 -11.20 -19.72 32.14
C VAL A 652 -11.33 -19.19 33.56
N ASN A 653 -11.04 -17.90 33.79
CA ASN A 653 -10.98 -17.29 35.11
C ASN A 653 -10.01 -18.04 36.08
N ALA A 654 -8.83 -18.43 35.59
CA ALA A 654 -7.88 -19.22 36.38
C ALA A 654 -7.33 -18.49 37.62
N MET A 655 -7.49 -17.17 37.69
CA MET A 655 -6.97 -16.34 38.80
C MET A 655 -7.85 -16.39 40.05
N TYR A 656 -9.18 -16.42 39.89
CA TYR A 656 -10.13 -16.33 41.01
C TYR A 656 -11.04 -17.55 41.13
N ASN A 657 -10.96 -18.48 40.19
CA ASN A 657 -11.73 -19.72 40.22
C ASN A 657 -10.85 -20.91 40.63
N ASP A 658 -10.96 -21.31 41.90
CA ASP A 658 -10.26 -22.47 42.44
C ASP A 658 -10.70 -23.81 41.81
N HIS A 659 -11.80 -23.83 41.05
CA HIS A 659 -12.24 -25.02 40.32
C HIS A 659 -11.40 -25.27 39.04
N VAL A 660 -10.55 -24.33 38.62
CA VAL A 660 -9.67 -24.51 37.45
C VAL A 660 -8.46 -25.37 37.84
N ASN A 661 -8.51 -26.64 37.48
CA ASN A 661 -7.43 -27.59 37.74
C ASN A 661 -6.36 -27.55 36.62
N LEU A 662 -5.32 -26.75 36.82
CA LEU A 662 -4.21 -26.61 35.86
C LEU A 662 -3.45 -27.94 35.62
N THR A 663 -3.41 -28.84 36.61
CA THR A 663 -2.78 -30.16 36.47
C THR A 663 -3.57 -31.07 35.55
N ALA A 664 -4.90 -31.06 35.65
CA ALA A 664 -5.75 -31.82 34.74
C ALA A 664 -5.65 -31.27 33.31
N ILE A 665 -5.60 -29.94 33.16
CA ILE A 665 -5.43 -29.28 31.85
C ILE A 665 -4.08 -29.66 31.23
N SER A 666 -3.00 -29.67 32.03
CA SER A 666 -1.66 -29.99 31.51
C SER A 666 -1.53 -31.45 31.08
N GLN A 667 -2.22 -32.38 31.75
CA GLN A 667 -2.29 -33.79 31.33
C GLN A 667 -3.00 -33.98 29.99
N LEU A 668 -4.01 -33.17 29.67
CA LEU A 668 -4.70 -33.25 28.39
C LEU A 668 -3.90 -32.63 27.24
N ALA A 669 -3.02 -31.67 27.54
CA ALA A 669 -2.28 -30.88 26.55
C ALA A 669 -0.88 -31.45 26.21
N GLY A 670 -0.33 -32.32 27.07
CA GLY A 670 0.97 -32.97 26.88
C GLY A 670 0.85 -34.36 26.26
N ASP A 671 1.79 -34.73 25.40
CA ASP A 671 1.84 -36.05 24.76
C ASP A 671 2.31 -37.16 25.72
N ASP A 672 3.07 -36.80 26.75
CA ASP A 672 3.62 -37.68 27.78
C ASP A 672 3.70 -36.96 29.14
N ASP A 673 4.10 -37.70 30.19
CA ASP A 673 4.20 -37.17 31.56
C ASP A 673 5.17 -35.99 31.67
N GLN A 674 6.25 -35.98 30.89
CA GLN A 674 7.24 -34.89 30.92
C GLN A 674 6.69 -33.64 30.24
N ALA A 675 6.07 -33.80 29.07
CA ALA A 675 5.40 -32.71 28.36
C ALA A 675 4.27 -32.12 29.22
N ALA A 676 3.49 -32.95 29.91
CA ALA A 676 2.47 -32.50 30.84
C ALA A 676 3.07 -31.70 32.02
N ALA A 677 4.22 -32.11 32.55
CA ALA A 677 4.93 -31.37 33.60
C ALA A 677 5.47 -30.02 33.10
N ASP A 678 5.96 -29.96 31.87
CA ASP A 678 6.45 -28.72 31.24
C ASP A 678 5.29 -27.74 31.00
N VAL A 679 4.14 -28.24 30.51
CA VAL A 679 2.91 -27.43 30.35
C VAL A 679 2.42 -26.91 31.70
N LEU A 680 2.43 -27.74 32.76
CA LEU A 680 2.06 -27.30 34.10
C LEU A 680 2.98 -26.18 34.59
N THR A 681 4.28 -26.30 34.35
CA THR A 681 5.28 -25.28 34.70
C THR A 681 5.02 -23.98 33.95
N MET A 682 4.71 -24.05 32.65
CA MET A 682 4.30 -22.90 31.83
C MET A 682 3.06 -22.21 32.43
N LEU A 683 1.97 -22.94 32.63
CA LEU A 683 0.69 -22.38 33.10
C LEU A 683 0.81 -21.75 34.49
N THR A 684 1.48 -22.43 35.44
CA THR A 684 1.67 -21.93 36.81
C THR A 684 2.60 -20.72 36.86
N THR A 685 3.65 -20.69 36.03
CA THR A 685 4.57 -19.55 35.94
C THR A 685 3.89 -18.34 35.32
N ALA A 686 3.15 -18.52 34.23
CA ALA A 686 2.36 -17.46 33.60
C ALA A 686 1.28 -16.92 34.56
N LYS A 687 0.57 -17.80 35.27
CA LYS A 687 -0.40 -17.41 36.29
C LYS A 687 0.22 -16.52 37.37
N ARG A 688 1.32 -16.97 37.98
CA ARG A 688 2.04 -16.19 39.00
C ARG A 688 2.52 -14.84 38.47
N TYR A 689 3.00 -14.81 37.23
CA TYR A 689 3.46 -13.57 36.60
C TYR A 689 2.32 -12.54 36.47
N VAL A 690 1.16 -12.99 35.98
CA VAL A 690 -0.03 -12.14 35.84
C VAL A 690 -0.50 -11.62 37.20
N GLU A 691 -0.62 -12.50 38.20
CA GLU A 691 -1.04 -12.15 39.56
C GLU A 691 -0.14 -11.07 40.17
N THR A 692 1.17 -11.23 40.06
CA THR A 692 2.15 -10.35 40.72
C THR A 692 2.39 -9.03 39.98
N ASN A 693 2.35 -9.03 38.65
CA ASN A 693 2.82 -7.89 37.87
C ASN A 693 1.74 -7.14 37.07
N LEU A 694 0.65 -7.83 36.69
CA LEU A 694 -0.34 -7.32 35.75
C LEU A 694 -1.73 -7.12 36.36
N SER A 695 -2.08 -7.83 37.45
CA SER A 695 -3.43 -7.78 38.00
C SER A 695 -3.80 -6.40 38.57
N CYS A 696 -4.98 -5.90 38.19
CA CYS A 696 -5.67 -4.77 38.79
C CYS A 696 -7.14 -5.18 38.95
N ASP A 697 -7.64 -5.23 40.18
CA ASP A 697 -8.92 -5.91 40.49
C ASP A 697 -10.09 -5.42 39.63
N VAL A 698 -10.21 -4.11 39.40
CA VAL A 698 -11.36 -3.54 38.67
C VAL A 698 -11.33 -3.89 37.18
N THR A 699 -10.18 -3.72 36.52
CA THR A 699 -10.06 -3.97 35.08
C THR A 699 -10.11 -5.47 34.77
N TRP A 700 -9.58 -6.29 35.68
CA TRP A 700 -9.57 -7.73 35.52
C TRP A 700 -10.97 -8.34 35.59
N THR A 701 -11.83 -7.86 36.50
CA THR A 701 -13.24 -8.30 36.56
C THR A 701 -13.98 -7.98 35.25
N ALA A 702 -13.73 -6.82 34.64
CA ALA A 702 -14.36 -6.48 33.37
C ALA A 702 -13.92 -7.42 32.22
N LEU A 703 -12.63 -7.79 32.16
CA LEU A 703 -12.13 -8.76 31.18
C LEU A 703 -12.72 -10.16 31.40
N GLN A 704 -12.97 -10.56 32.65
CA GLN A 704 -13.65 -11.81 32.96
C GLN A 704 -15.12 -11.80 32.53
N GLU A 705 -15.84 -10.70 32.71
CA GLU A 705 -17.22 -10.58 32.24
C GLU A 705 -17.28 -10.73 30.70
N GLN A 706 -16.32 -10.15 29.98
CA GLN A 706 -16.19 -10.38 28.54
C GLN A 706 -15.91 -11.85 28.22
N ALA A 707 -14.98 -12.50 28.94
CA ALA A 707 -14.68 -13.92 28.76
C ALA A 707 -15.92 -14.83 28.97
N GLN A 708 -16.74 -14.55 29.98
CA GLN A 708 -17.97 -15.31 30.22
C GLN A 708 -18.99 -15.17 29.08
N ARG A 709 -19.11 -13.98 28.50
CA ARG A 709 -19.96 -13.76 27.31
C ARG A 709 -19.44 -14.55 26.11
N VAL A 710 -18.13 -14.57 25.91
CA VAL A 710 -17.49 -15.37 24.87
C VAL A 710 -17.77 -16.85 25.06
N GLN A 711 -17.64 -17.37 26.29
CA GLN A 711 -17.93 -18.77 26.60
C GLN A 711 -19.38 -19.14 26.30
N ALA A 712 -20.34 -18.29 26.68
CA ALA A 712 -21.75 -18.50 26.39
C ALA A 712 -22.02 -18.49 24.87
N GLU A 713 -21.49 -17.50 24.15
CA GLU A 713 -21.68 -17.42 22.69
C GLU A 713 -21.05 -18.60 21.95
N VAL A 714 -19.84 -19.03 22.33
CA VAL A 714 -19.17 -20.20 21.73
C VAL A 714 -19.94 -21.49 22.06
N ALA A 715 -20.51 -21.62 23.26
CA ALA A 715 -21.36 -22.75 23.61
C ALA A 715 -22.65 -22.79 22.75
N ASP A 716 -23.25 -21.63 22.50
CA ASP A 716 -24.45 -21.50 21.65
C ASP A 716 -24.19 -21.84 20.17
N MET A 717 -22.92 -21.82 19.72
CA MET A 717 -22.54 -22.26 18.37
C MET A 717 -22.64 -23.77 18.15
N ALA A 718 -22.84 -24.58 19.21
CA ALA A 718 -22.98 -26.03 19.15
C ALA A 718 -21.83 -26.71 18.35
N ILE A 719 -20.59 -26.32 18.65
CA ILE A 719 -19.40 -26.88 17.99
C ILE A 719 -19.17 -28.32 18.46
N GLU A 720 -19.19 -29.25 17.52
CA GLU A 720 -18.91 -30.66 17.77
C GLU A 720 -17.62 -31.12 17.06
N ILE A 721 -16.90 -32.04 17.69
CA ILE A 721 -15.72 -32.68 17.12
C ILE A 721 -16.11 -34.09 16.68
N ALA A 722 -15.82 -34.45 15.42
CA ALA A 722 -16.10 -35.77 14.87
C ALA A 722 -14.82 -36.46 14.40
N GLN A 723 -14.58 -37.67 14.90
CA GLN A 723 -13.47 -38.53 14.50
C GLN A 723 -13.93 -40.00 14.48
N PHE A 724 -13.35 -40.81 13.62
CA PHE A 724 -13.65 -42.25 13.56
C PHE A 724 -12.82 -43.00 14.60
N ALA A 725 -13.47 -43.94 15.29
CA ALA A 725 -12.87 -44.82 16.29
C ALA A 725 -12.83 -46.27 15.79
#